data_AF-A0A367GJP6-F1
#
_entry.id   AF-A0A367GJP6-F1
#
_cell.length_a   1.000
_cell.length_b   1.000
_cell.length_c   1.000
_cell.angle_alpha   90.00
_cell.angle_beta   90.00
_cell.angle_gamma   90.00
#
_symmetry.space_group_name_H-M   'P 1'
#
loop_
_entity.id
_entity.type
_entity.pdbx_description
1 polymer ?
#
loop_
_entity_poly.entity_id
_entity_poly.type
_entity_poly.pdbx_seq_one_letter_code
_entity_poly.pdbx_strand_id
1 'polypeptide(L)'
;MRLKSLFRLTIALAFIFQSCKKTDTKLQPHVEDPIASSTGLTLNAVGDEDFYQFINSAGNWAEVANNATTIGSTYKLNAYAGTAFQKWKVTQVSASDYVIQNLGSGLYAQSYNHNGTQVIVQNKKTNDAEQLWHIALVSGKNYKVINKASKLAITGNGSAMVQLKAFKGEAAQLWGFNKLPASDTVKAGSFTVANVMQNNMVIQRGKPFKLWGTASPNAVVSVKASWNGSVVSTITNASGQWLLAIPAASANASPQTLVASVTGRPAVTFSNLLIGDVWLCSGQSNMVMPVDSVSPFFGYEGVQNYKAEIAAANYPQIRAITVGYSINANPQANLAGKNPWIVCTPTKNGAGSISAVSYYFARKVHTSLNIPIGLVISASGGSAAEQWVSKETLQTDPKLSYYNNLNRNNATRLYNGMIHPLRNLAIKGILWYQGESNRDDEPVSNYTNLNSALIKSWREIFNQGQLPFYYVQMTPFAAKFFSTNPWGDNPVANDYAYFREAQANVRAVPGTGMAITLDCGELILIHPRIKKPIGERLALLALKNDYNQNVQAIGPQYAAFSQSGNVATVSFKPGTAEGLKKNNSKALGQYFFVAGTDKKFRQGTAVLSGNQVKITAPNGTPLPIQAVRYAFTNFPMDCNVVNSAGLPMEPFRSDNWNVVIR
;
A
#
# COMPACT_ATOMS: atom_id res chain seq x y z
N MET A 1 29.17 -70.03 3.83
CA MET A 1 28.88 -70.55 5.20
C MET A 1 27.66 -69.77 5.71
N ARG A 2 26.47 -70.28 5.98
CA ARG A 2 25.89 -71.63 6.11
C ARG A 2 24.40 -71.55 5.69
N LEU A 3 23.92 -72.63 5.04
CA LEU A 3 22.58 -73.27 5.05
C LEU A 3 21.32 -72.37 5.00
N LYS A 4 20.45 -72.36 3.98
CA LYS A 4 19.59 -73.43 3.40
C LYS A 4 18.86 -74.32 4.43
N SER A 5 17.52 -74.19 4.51
CA SER A 5 16.55 -75.30 4.35
C SER A 5 15.11 -74.73 4.42
N LEU A 6 14.31 -74.88 3.35
CA LEU A 6 13.17 -75.82 3.16
C LEU A 6 11.89 -75.43 3.94
N PHE A 7 10.64 -75.69 3.51
CA PHE A 7 9.95 -75.98 2.25
C PHE A 7 8.48 -76.24 2.68
N ARG A 8 7.47 -75.68 1.97
CA ARG A 8 6.09 -76.21 1.74
C ARG A 8 5.23 -76.60 2.99
N LEU A 9 3.91 -76.66 3.03
CA LEU A 9 2.85 -76.81 2.03
C LEU A 9 1.52 -76.34 2.66
N THR A 10 0.63 -75.90 1.78
CA THR A 10 -0.80 -75.62 1.89
C THR A 10 -1.62 -76.66 2.67
N ILE A 11 -2.73 -76.23 3.30
CA ILE A 11 -4.10 -76.79 3.14
C ILE A 11 -5.10 -75.80 3.76
N ALA A 12 -6.03 -75.34 2.93
CA ALA A 12 -7.31 -74.79 3.35
C ALA A 12 -8.32 -75.94 3.42
N LEU A 13 -9.21 -75.96 4.42
CA LEU A 13 -10.61 -76.32 4.22
C LEU A 13 -11.45 -75.91 5.44
N ALA A 14 -12.53 -75.21 5.15
CA ALA A 14 -13.67 -74.99 6.03
C ALA A 14 -14.38 -76.32 6.31
N PHE A 15 -15.04 -76.45 7.47
CA PHE A 15 -16.50 -76.57 7.56
C PHE A 15 -16.97 -76.62 9.02
N ILE A 16 -18.16 -76.04 9.18
CA ILE A 16 -19.01 -75.84 10.36
C ILE A 16 -19.76 -77.14 10.72
N PHE A 17 -20.09 -77.36 12.00
CA PHE A 17 -21.37 -77.86 12.59
C PHE A 17 -21.11 -78.16 14.08
N GLN A 18 -21.59 -77.41 15.08
CA GLN A 18 -22.95 -77.15 15.61
C GLN A 18 -23.54 -78.28 16.49
N SER A 19 -24.20 -77.83 17.56
CA SER A 19 -25.03 -78.52 18.57
C SER A 19 -24.30 -78.90 19.89
N CYS A 20 -24.83 -78.66 21.09
CA CYS A 20 -26.24 -78.74 21.51
C CYS A 20 -26.65 -77.67 22.55
N LYS A 21 -27.95 -77.37 22.52
CA LYS A 21 -28.70 -76.36 23.29
C LYS A 21 -29.00 -76.77 24.73
N LYS A 22 -29.28 -75.77 25.58
CA LYS A 22 -30.49 -75.76 26.42
C LYS A 22 -31.11 -74.35 26.46
N THR A 23 -32.34 -74.26 25.96
CA THR A 23 -33.29 -73.13 26.01
C THR A 23 -33.98 -73.11 27.39
N ASP A 24 -34.46 -71.96 27.90
CA ASP A 24 -35.81 -71.42 27.67
C ASP A 24 -35.87 -69.95 28.21
N THR A 25 -36.13 -68.93 27.37
CA THR A 25 -37.42 -68.23 27.04
C THR A 25 -38.08 -67.46 28.21
N LYS A 26 -38.61 -66.22 28.11
CA LYS A 26 -39.01 -65.36 26.98
C LYS A 26 -39.41 -63.96 27.51
N LEU A 27 -39.14 -62.89 26.75
CA LEU A 27 -40.12 -61.91 26.22
C LEU A 27 -39.39 -60.79 25.45
N GLN A 28 -39.86 -60.53 24.23
CA GLN A 28 -39.50 -59.40 23.37
C GLN A 28 -40.78 -58.59 23.11
N PRO A 29 -40.64 -57.29 22.82
CA PRO A 29 -41.27 -56.76 21.62
C PRO A 29 -40.26 -56.13 20.64
N HIS A 30 -40.63 -56.24 19.38
CA HIS A 30 -39.96 -55.95 18.12
C HIS A 30 -40.06 -54.47 17.73
N VAL A 31 -39.03 -53.90 17.06
CA VAL A 31 -39.19 -52.85 16.03
C VAL A 31 -38.16 -53.07 14.89
N GLU A 32 -38.66 -53.07 13.64
CA GLU A 32 -37.96 -53.12 12.34
C GLU A 32 -37.25 -51.79 12.01
N ASP A 33 -35.99 -51.81 11.58
CA ASP A 33 -35.48 -51.59 10.19
C ASP A 33 -35.15 -50.09 9.89
N PRO A 34 -34.51 -49.75 8.76
CA PRO A 34 -33.10 -49.44 8.59
C PRO A 34 -32.87 -47.93 8.36
N ILE A 35 -31.61 -47.48 8.38
CA ILE A 35 -31.02 -46.48 7.47
C ILE A 35 -29.69 -45.99 8.06
N ALA A 36 -28.68 -45.97 7.20
CA ALA A 36 -27.36 -45.44 7.43
C ALA A 36 -27.35 -43.99 7.96
N SER A 37 -26.50 -43.72 8.95
CA SER A 37 -25.89 -42.40 9.11
C SER A 37 -24.46 -42.56 9.64
N SER A 38 -23.51 -42.61 8.71
CA SER A 38 -22.12 -42.17 8.81
C SER A 38 -21.57 -41.88 10.22
N THR A 39 -21.02 -42.89 10.89
CA THR A 39 -19.84 -42.65 11.72
C THR A 39 -18.60 -43.00 10.91
N GLY A 40 -18.43 -42.34 9.77
CA GLY A 40 -17.08 -42.20 9.23
C GLY A 40 -16.24 -41.60 10.34
N LEU A 41 -15.44 -42.40 11.03
CA LEU A 41 -13.98 -42.34 11.08
C LEU A 41 -13.50 -43.54 11.88
N THR A 42 -12.60 -44.31 11.28
CA THR A 42 -11.62 -45.18 11.92
C THR A 42 -10.28 -44.45 12.00
N LEU A 43 -9.53 -44.68 13.09
CA LEU A 43 -8.14 -44.23 13.24
C LEU A 43 -7.23 -45.27 12.57
N ASN A 44 -6.20 -44.84 11.85
CA ASN A 44 -5.05 -45.70 11.60
C ASN A 44 -3.76 -44.90 11.81
N ALA A 45 -2.96 -45.39 12.76
CA ALA A 45 -1.58 -45.03 13.09
C ALA A 45 -1.21 -43.55 13.32
N VAL A 46 -0.31 -43.33 14.28
CA VAL A 46 0.48 -42.10 14.38
C VAL A 46 1.37 -42.05 13.14
N GLY A 47 0.96 -41.30 12.12
CA GLY A 47 1.69 -41.12 10.87
C GLY A 47 0.98 -40.15 9.90
N ASP A 48 1.64 -39.03 9.62
CA ASP A 48 1.45 -38.08 8.51
C ASP A 48 0.27 -37.09 8.44
N GLU A 49 -0.56 -36.94 9.47
CA GLU A 49 -1.53 -35.83 9.53
C GLU A 49 -1.61 -35.14 10.90
N ASP A 50 -0.51 -34.50 11.35
CA ASP A 50 -0.29 -33.74 12.60
C ASP A 50 -1.34 -32.65 13.00
N PHE A 51 -2.48 -32.55 12.33
CA PHE A 51 -3.43 -31.47 12.46
C PHE A 51 -4.82 -32.02 12.82
N TYR A 52 -5.30 -31.65 14.00
CA TYR A 52 -6.59 -32.09 14.54
C TYR A 52 -7.50 -30.88 14.75
N GLN A 53 -8.80 -31.11 14.79
CA GLN A 53 -9.76 -30.12 15.28
C GLN A 53 -10.39 -30.63 16.57
N PHE A 54 -10.46 -29.76 17.57
CA PHE A 54 -11.14 -30.03 18.83
C PHE A 54 -12.58 -29.56 18.74
N ILE A 55 -13.53 -30.47 18.97
CA ILE A 55 -14.97 -30.19 18.91
C ILE A 55 -15.62 -30.74 20.18
N ASN A 56 -16.56 -30.01 20.76
CA ASN A 56 -17.34 -30.52 21.89
C ASN A 56 -18.43 -31.52 21.43
N SER A 57 -19.08 -32.17 22.39
CA SER A 57 -20.18 -33.11 22.12
C SER A 57 -21.37 -32.54 21.34
N ALA A 58 -21.53 -31.21 21.30
CA ALA A 58 -22.58 -30.52 20.55
C ALA A 58 -22.17 -30.15 19.11
N GLY A 59 -21.01 -30.61 18.63
CA GLY A 59 -20.52 -30.32 17.26
C GLY A 59 -19.92 -28.92 17.09
N ASN A 60 -19.79 -28.15 18.18
CA ASN A 60 -19.26 -26.80 18.16
C ASN A 60 -17.74 -26.80 18.37
N TRP A 61 -17.01 -25.94 17.66
CA TRP A 61 -15.56 -25.80 17.78
C TRP A 61 -15.16 -24.48 18.47
N ALA A 62 -13.98 -24.46 19.11
CA ALA A 62 -13.44 -23.29 19.78
C ALA A 62 -12.32 -22.60 18.99
N GLU A 63 -12.50 -21.31 18.69
CA GLU A 63 -11.41 -20.38 18.39
C GLU A 63 -10.96 -19.78 19.72
N VAL A 64 -9.75 -20.09 20.17
CA VAL A 64 -9.14 -19.33 21.26
C VAL A 64 -8.60 -18.05 20.62
N ALA A 65 -8.79 -16.86 21.19
CA ALA A 65 -8.27 -15.64 20.56
C ALA A 65 -6.77 -15.45 20.85
N ASN A 66 -6.06 -14.87 19.88
CA ASN A 66 -4.62 -14.58 19.94
C ASN A 66 -4.28 -13.55 21.06
N ASN A 67 -5.15 -12.57 21.33
CA ASN A 67 -4.85 -11.40 22.17
C ASN A 67 -6.04 -10.92 23.04
N ALA A 68 -6.68 -11.80 23.82
CA ALA A 68 -7.75 -11.37 24.73
C ALA A 68 -7.18 -10.54 25.89
N THR A 69 -6.95 -9.23 25.69
CA THR A 69 -6.53 -8.29 26.75
C THR A 69 -7.69 -7.56 27.41
N THR A 70 -8.91 -7.68 26.86
CA THR A 70 -10.11 -7.02 27.37
C THR A 70 -11.00 -7.98 28.16
N ILE A 71 -11.12 -7.69 29.45
CA ILE A 71 -11.98 -8.35 30.44
C ILE A 71 -13.43 -8.37 29.93
N GLY A 72 -14.09 -9.54 29.92
CA GLY A 72 -15.52 -9.67 29.57
C GLY A 72 -15.85 -10.00 28.11
N SER A 73 -14.86 -10.25 27.25
CA SER A 73 -15.10 -10.60 25.84
C SER A 73 -15.75 -11.99 25.69
N THR A 74 -16.91 -12.06 25.04
CA THR A 74 -17.61 -13.32 24.70
C THR A 74 -17.10 -13.89 23.37
N TYR A 75 -16.76 -15.18 23.33
CA TYR A 75 -16.33 -15.86 22.10
C TYR A 75 -17.40 -16.82 21.59
N LYS A 76 -17.83 -16.61 20.34
CA LYS A 76 -18.73 -17.53 19.66
C LYS A 76 -17.99 -18.78 19.22
N LEU A 77 -18.47 -19.93 19.70
CA LEU A 77 -18.25 -21.19 19.00
C LEU A 77 -19.02 -21.09 17.68
N ASN A 78 -18.34 -21.30 16.56
CA ASN A 78 -18.96 -21.19 15.24
C ASN A 78 -19.17 -22.58 14.64
N ALA A 79 -19.72 -22.66 13.43
CA ALA A 79 -19.62 -23.87 12.61
C ALA A 79 -18.19 -24.04 12.08
N TYR A 80 -17.74 -25.29 11.92
CA TYR A 80 -16.43 -25.56 11.36
C TYR A 80 -16.39 -25.16 9.89
N ALA A 81 -15.35 -24.41 9.48
CA ALA A 81 -15.22 -23.83 8.14
C ALA A 81 -13.86 -24.15 7.48
N GLY A 82 -13.07 -25.08 8.05
CA GLY A 82 -11.77 -25.49 7.48
C GLY A 82 -10.62 -24.47 7.60
N THR A 83 -10.81 -23.33 8.27
CA THR A 83 -9.74 -22.31 8.29
C THR A 83 -8.60 -22.75 9.21
N ALA A 84 -7.36 -22.31 8.91
CA ALA A 84 -6.20 -22.65 9.74
C ALA A 84 -6.36 -22.21 11.22
N PHE A 85 -7.17 -21.19 11.50
CA PHE A 85 -7.49 -20.73 12.85
C PHE A 85 -8.40 -21.68 13.64
N GLN A 86 -9.03 -22.66 12.98
CA GLN A 86 -9.87 -23.70 13.59
C GLN A 86 -9.12 -25.02 13.75
N LYS A 87 -7.89 -25.11 13.21
CA LYS A 87 -7.04 -26.30 13.23
C LYS A 87 -5.97 -26.18 14.31
N TRP A 88 -5.76 -27.27 15.03
CA TRP A 88 -4.85 -27.36 16.16
C TRP A 88 -3.91 -28.56 16.00
N LYS A 89 -2.60 -28.32 16.12
CA LYS A 89 -1.60 -29.36 16.20
C LYS A 89 -1.45 -29.81 17.64
N VAL A 90 -1.65 -31.10 17.89
CA VAL A 90 -1.41 -31.74 19.18
C VAL A 90 -0.07 -32.45 19.09
N THR A 91 0.90 -32.03 19.90
CA THR A 91 2.24 -32.64 19.93
C THR A 91 2.48 -33.25 21.29
N GLN A 92 2.78 -34.55 21.32
CA GLN A 92 3.18 -35.22 22.54
C GLN A 92 4.58 -34.74 22.95
N VAL A 93 4.72 -34.32 24.21
CA VAL A 93 6.01 -33.85 24.77
C VAL A 93 6.53 -34.75 25.89
N SER A 94 5.66 -35.58 26.48
CA SER A 94 6.04 -36.65 27.41
C SER A 94 5.04 -37.81 27.30
N ALA A 95 5.23 -38.88 28.09
CA ALA A 95 4.33 -40.02 28.10
C ALA A 95 2.84 -39.65 28.32
N SER A 96 2.56 -38.53 28.98
CA SER A 96 1.18 -38.12 29.30
C SER A 96 0.87 -36.63 29.09
N ASP A 97 1.87 -35.82 28.73
CA ASP A 97 1.69 -34.39 28.47
C ASP A 97 1.79 -34.06 26.98
N TYR A 98 0.95 -33.12 26.56
CA TYR A 98 0.85 -32.62 25.20
C TYR A 98 0.92 -31.10 25.19
N VAL A 99 1.38 -30.54 24.08
CA VAL A 99 1.18 -29.13 23.75
C VAL A 99 0.17 -29.03 22.61
N ILE A 100 -0.68 -28.00 22.66
CA ILE A 100 -1.76 -27.79 21.71
C ILE A 100 -1.50 -26.44 21.03
N GLN A 101 -1.11 -26.46 19.76
CA GLN A 101 -0.76 -25.26 18.98
C GLN A 101 -1.84 -24.95 17.95
N ASN A 102 -2.34 -23.72 17.89
CA ASN A 102 -3.23 -23.29 16.82
C ASN A 102 -2.41 -23.02 15.55
N LEU A 103 -2.85 -23.54 14.41
CA LEU A 103 -2.11 -23.37 13.15
C LEU A 103 -2.24 -21.97 12.58
N GLY A 104 -3.40 -21.32 12.77
CA GLY A 104 -3.67 -19.99 12.25
C GLY A 104 -2.86 -18.90 12.94
N SER A 105 -2.76 -18.96 14.27
CA SER A 105 -1.97 -18.00 15.05
C SER A 105 -0.51 -18.41 15.23
N GLY A 106 -0.21 -19.72 15.17
CA GLY A 106 1.07 -20.29 15.58
C GLY A 106 1.30 -20.33 17.10
N LEU A 107 0.33 -19.91 17.91
CA LEU A 107 0.41 -19.86 19.36
C LEU A 107 -0.11 -21.14 20.03
N TYR A 108 0.23 -21.29 21.30
CA TYR A 108 -0.06 -22.45 22.13
C TYR A 108 -1.19 -22.15 23.10
N ALA A 109 -2.08 -23.12 23.32
CA ALA A 109 -3.09 -23.04 24.35
C ALA A 109 -2.41 -22.98 25.72
N GLN A 110 -2.70 -21.93 26.48
CA GLN A 110 -2.18 -21.69 27.81
C GLN A 110 -3.33 -21.46 28.79
N SER A 111 -3.24 -22.06 29.98
CA SER A 111 -4.10 -21.77 31.12
C SER A 111 -3.75 -20.41 31.73
N TYR A 112 -4.77 -19.57 31.97
CA TYR A 112 -4.58 -18.22 32.53
C TYR A 112 -5.65 -17.90 33.59
N ASN A 113 -5.23 -17.39 34.75
CA ASN A 113 -6.14 -16.96 35.81
C ASN A 113 -6.56 -15.50 35.58
N HIS A 114 -7.85 -15.29 35.37
CA HIS A 114 -8.43 -13.98 35.17
C HIS A 114 -9.53 -13.71 36.21
N ASN A 115 -9.30 -12.77 37.13
CA ASN A 115 -10.24 -12.40 38.20
C ASN A 115 -10.83 -13.60 38.96
N GLY A 116 -9.98 -14.60 39.26
CA GLY A 116 -10.40 -15.81 39.96
C GLY A 116 -11.02 -16.90 39.07
N THR A 117 -11.16 -16.66 37.76
CA THR A 117 -11.63 -17.64 36.78
C THR A 117 -10.47 -18.12 35.91
N GLN A 118 -10.22 -19.42 35.87
CA GLN A 118 -9.24 -20.01 34.96
C GLN A 118 -9.83 -20.13 33.55
N VAL A 119 -9.10 -19.65 32.55
CA VAL A 119 -9.54 -19.61 31.15
C VAL A 119 -8.42 -20.10 30.23
N ILE A 120 -8.75 -20.32 28.96
CA ILE A 120 -7.76 -20.65 27.92
C ILE A 120 -7.44 -19.41 27.11
N VAL A 121 -6.16 -19.10 27.00
CA VAL A 121 -5.62 -18.08 26.09
C VAL A 121 -4.65 -18.72 25.11
N GLN A 122 -4.36 -18.02 24.01
CA GLN A 122 -3.26 -18.38 23.14
C GLN A 122 -2.02 -17.58 23.54
N ASN A 123 -0.86 -18.22 23.68
CA ASN A 123 0.38 -17.52 23.99
C ASN A 123 1.59 -18.10 23.25
N LYS A 124 2.72 -17.38 23.23
CA LYS A 124 3.98 -17.87 22.67
C LYS A 124 4.40 -19.14 23.39
N LYS A 125 5.06 -20.04 22.67
CA LYS A 125 5.56 -21.30 23.24
C LYS A 125 6.42 -21.01 24.47
N THR A 126 6.04 -21.58 25.59
CA THR A 126 6.86 -21.76 26.79
C THR A 126 6.97 -23.25 27.09
N ASN A 127 7.79 -23.61 28.07
CA ASN A 127 7.84 -24.98 28.58
C ASN A 127 7.15 -25.09 29.95
N ASP A 128 6.32 -24.10 30.29
CA ASP A 128 5.69 -24.01 31.60
C ASP A 128 4.48 -24.94 31.72
N ALA A 129 4.14 -25.31 32.95
CA ALA A 129 3.04 -26.23 33.22
C ALA A 129 1.68 -25.69 32.72
N GLU A 130 1.54 -24.38 32.54
CA GLU A 130 0.36 -23.71 32.02
C GLU A 130 0.09 -24.04 30.54
N GLN A 131 1.10 -24.48 29.77
CA GLN A 131 0.95 -24.89 28.37
C GLN A 131 0.95 -26.41 28.16
N LEU A 132 1.15 -27.18 29.23
CA LEU A 132 1.13 -28.64 29.19
C LEU A 132 -0.29 -29.14 29.49
N TRP A 133 -0.79 -30.01 28.62
CA TRP A 133 -2.14 -30.56 28.66
C TRP A 133 -2.09 -32.08 28.70
N HIS A 134 -2.78 -32.67 29.66
CA HIS A 134 -3.02 -34.10 29.72
C HIS A 134 -4.25 -34.45 28.89
N ILE A 135 -4.08 -35.29 27.87
CA ILE A 135 -5.16 -35.74 26.99
C ILE A 135 -5.33 -37.25 27.18
N ALA A 136 -6.52 -37.67 27.58
CA ALA A 136 -6.84 -39.08 27.82
C ALA A 136 -8.20 -39.46 27.23
N LEU A 137 -8.26 -40.63 26.60
CA LEU A 137 -9.50 -41.18 26.06
C LEU A 137 -10.49 -41.50 27.19
N VAL A 138 -11.74 -41.09 27.04
CA VAL A 138 -12.84 -41.40 27.97
C VAL A 138 -13.71 -42.52 27.39
N SER A 139 -14.28 -42.32 26.20
CA SER A 139 -15.07 -43.33 25.49
C SER A 139 -15.23 -42.98 24.00
N GLY A 140 -15.19 -43.98 23.11
CA GLY A 140 -15.34 -43.76 21.67
C GLY A 140 -14.31 -42.77 21.10
N LYS A 141 -14.77 -41.60 20.63
CA LYS A 141 -13.92 -40.48 20.18
C LYS A 141 -13.83 -39.33 21.19
N ASN A 142 -14.35 -39.49 22.41
CA ASN A 142 -14.37 -38.46 23.43
C ASN A 142 -13.15 -38.55 24.34
N TYR A 143 -12.48 -37.43 24.53
CA TYR A 143 -11.29 -37.24 25.34
C TYR A 143 -11.55 -36.23 26.45
N LYS A 144 -10.87 -36.42 27.59
CA LYS A 144 -10.71 -35.39 28.61
C LYS A 144 -9.40 -34.66 28.37
N VAL A 145 -9.43 -33.33 28.41
CA VAL A 145 -8.27 -32.45 28.22
C VAL A 145 -8.09 -31.62 29.48
N ILE A 146 -7.05 -31.90 30.27
CA ILE A 146 -6.81 -31.30 31.59
C ILE A 146 -5.49 -30.54 31.56
N ASN A 147 -5.49 -29.28 32.00
CA ASN A 147 -4.26 -28.51 32.10
C ASN A 147 -3.37 -28.99 33.25
N LYS A 148 -2.06 -29.05 33.04
CA LYS A 148 -1.10 -29.56 34.04
C LYS A 148 -0.93 -28.63 35.24
N ALA A 149 -0.92 -27.31 35.04
CA ALA A 149 -0.80 -26.34 36.14
C ALA A 149 -2.08 -26.24 36.97
N SER A 150 -3.21 -25.92 36.33
CA SER A 150 -4.46 -25.67 37.04
C SER A 150 -5.19 -26.94 37.48
N LYS A 151 -4.89 -28.11 36.87
CA LYS A 151 -5.63 -29.37 37.04
C LYS A 151 -7.10 -29.31 36.60
N LEU A 152 -7.48 -28.29 35.85
CA LEU A 152 -8.85 -28.08 35.39
C LEU A 152 -9.02 -28.51 33.93
N ALA A 153 -10.22 -28.93 33.57
CA ALA A 153 -10.63 -29.37 32.24
C ALA A 153 -11.27 -28.25 31.43
N ILE A 154 -11.13 -28.33 30.11
CA ILE A 154 -11.73 -27.41 29.14
C ILE A 154 -13.26 -27.51 29.19
N THR A 155 -13.95 -26.39 29.36
CA THR A 155 -15.42 -26.28 29.35
C THR A 155 -15.89 -25.26 28.31
N GLY A 156 -16.84 -25.66 27.44
CA GLY A 156 -17.38 -24.79 26.38
C GLY A 156 -18.90 -24.91 26.24
N ASN A 157 -19.62 -23.88 26.69
CA ASN A 157 -21.06 -23.70 26.43
C ASN A 157 -21.19 -22.52 25.45
N GLY A 158 -21.92 -22.70 24.35
CA GLY A 158 -21.99 -21.77 23.21
C GLY A 158 -21.98 -20.28 23.56
N SER A 159 -21.29 -19.50 22.72
CA SER A 159 -21.11 -18.04 22.77
C SER A 159 -20.28 -17.42 23.90
N ALA A 160 -19.83 -18.18 24.90
CA ALA A 160 -19.02 -17.67 26.01
C ALA A 160 -17.52 -18.03 25.91
N MET A 161 -16.68 -17.34 26.70
CA MET A 161 -15.25 -17.60 26.84
C MET A 161 -14.99 -19.05 27.28
N VAL A 162 -13.95 -19.69 26.75
CA VAL A 162 -13.57 -21.06 27.12
C VAL A 162 -12.99 -21.07 28.53
N GLN A 163 -13.76 -21.59 29.49
CA GLN A 163 -13.39 -21.65 30.90
C GLN A 163 -12.80 -23.01 31.26
N LEU A 164 -11.96 -23.04 32.29
CA LEU A 164 -11.48 -24.28 32.88
C LEU A 164 -12.22 -24.56 34.20
N LYS A 165 -12.71 -25.78 34.38
CA LYS A 165 -13.39 -26.23 35.62
C LYS A 165 -12.96 -27.64 35.99
N ALA A 166 -13.19 -28.05 37.23
CA ALA A 166 -12.93 -29.42 37.66
C ALA A 166 -13.66 -30.40 36.73
N PHE A 167 -12.98 -31.45 36.27
CA PHE A 167 -13.60 -32.45 35.42
C PHE A 167 -14.65 -33.24 36.24
N LYS A 168 -15.89 -33.20 35.80
CA LYS A 168 -17.05 -33.89 36.40
C LYS A 168 -17.69 -34.91 35.45
N GLY A 169 -17.13 -35.08 34.25
CA GLY A 169 -17.69 -35.98 33.21
C GLY A 169 -18.88 -35.39 32.45
N GLU A 170 -19.14 -34.09 32.58
CA GLU A 170 -20.23 -33.41 31.87
C GLU A 170 -19.96 -33.39 30.35
N ALA A 171 -21.02 -33.43 29.54
CA ALA A 171 -20.90 -33.46 28.08
C ALA A 171 -20.13 -32.25 27.49
N ALA A 172 -20.20 -31.08 28.13
CA ALA A 172 -19.45 -29.88 27.76
C ALA A 172 -17.93 -29.96 28.05
N GLN A 173 -17.49 -30.98 28.79
CA GLN A 173 -16.09 -31.26 29.15
C GLN A 173 -15.48 -32.39 28.32
N LEU A 174 -16.30 -33.04 27.48
CA LEU A 174 -15.89 -34.12 26.59
C LEU A 174 -15.63 -33.56 25.20
N TRP A 175 -14.40 -33.74 24.72
CA TRP A 175 -13.94 -33.21 23.44
C TRP A 175 -13.55 -34.34 22.49
N GLY A 176 -13.93 -34.23 21.23
CA GLY A 176 -13.54 -35.18 20.19
C GLY A 176 -12.55 -34.60 19.19
N PHE A 177 -11.94 -35.52 18.43
CA PHE A 177 -11.14 -35.20 17.25
C PHE A 177 -11.89 -35.64 15.99
N ASN A 178 -11.96 -34.75 15.00
CA ASN A 178 -12.30 -35.12 13.64
C ASN A 178 -11.04 -35.10 12.77
N LYS A 179 -10.92 -36.08 11.87
CA LYS A 179 -9.95 -36.00 10.77
C LYS A 179 -10.35 -34.83 9.88
N LEU A 180 -9.36 -34.07 9.41
CA LEU A 180 -9.59 -32.98 8.48
C LEU A 180 -10.24 -33.52 7.18
N PRO A 181 -11.19 -32.79 6.57
CA PRO A 181 -11.73 -33.15 5.27
C PRO A 181 -10.61 -33.26 4.22
N ALA A 182 -10.68 -34.22 3.31
CA ALA A 182 -9.64 -34.48 2.30
C ALA A 182 -9.32 -33.27 1.40
N SER A 183 -10.26 -32.35 1.21
CA SER A 183 -10.07 -31.09 0.45
C SER A 183 -9.26 -30.04 1.21
N ASP A 184 -9.01 -30.24 2.49
CA ASP A 184 -8.40 -29.26 3.40
C ASP A 184 -7.18 -29.85 4.16
N THR A 185 -6.56 -30.85 3.53
CA THR A 185 -5.32 -31.53 3.95
C THR A 185 -4.08 -30.96 3.28
N VAL A 186 -4.21 -29.99 2.36
CA VAL A 186 -3.06 -29.44 1.62
C VAL A 186 -2.11 -28.72 2.58
N LYS A 187 -1.06 -29.43 2.96
CA LYS A 187 0.07 -28.90 3.72
C LYS A 187 0.95 -28.10 2.77
N ALA A 188 0.99 -26.79 2.96
CA ALA A 188 1.73 -25.94 2.06
C ALA A 188 3.25 -26.17 2.17
N GLY A 189 3.88 -26.39 1.03
CA GLY A 189 5.34 -26.44 0.83
C GLY A 189 6.00 -25.06 0.82
N SER A 190 5.21 -23.99 0.74
CA SER A 190 5.68 -22.61 0.84
C SER A 190 4.52 -21.71 1.27
N PHE A 191 4.84 -20.56 1.87
CA PHE A 191 3.86 -19.53 2.15
C PHE A 191 4.55 -18.17 2.10
N THR A 192 4.03 -17.28 1.27
CA THR A 192 4.53 -15.92 1.13
C THR A 192 3.37 -14.94 1.12
N VAL A 193 3.70 -13.73 1.55
CA VAL A 193 2.87 -12.53 1.44
C VAL A 193 3.65 -11.51 0.62
N ALA A 194 2.95 -10.59 -0.04
CA ALA A 194 3.57 -9.53 -0.82
C ALA A 194 4.58 -8.71 0.01
N ASN A 195 5.71 -8.37 -0.58
CA ASN A 195 6.85 -7.74 0.10
C ASN A 195 6.57 -6.29 0.57
N VAL A 196 5.54 -5.64 0.01
CA VAL A 196 5.07 -4.34 0.50
C VAL A 196 4.37 -4.45 1.87
N MET A 197 3.84 -5.63 2.21
CA MET A 197 3.11 -5.89 3.45
C MET A 197 4.08 -6.26 4.56
N GLN A 198 4.18 -5.40 5.58
CA GLN A 198 5.12 -5.58 6.69
C GLN A 198 4.58 -4.92 7.97
N ASN A 199 5.32 -5.06 9.07
CA ASN A 199 5.08 -4.29 10.28
C ASN A 199 5.13 -2.79 10.01
N ASN A 200 4.50 -2.00 10.88
CA ASN A 200 4.46 -0.55 10.80
C ASN A 200 3.74 0.01 9.55
N MET A 201 3.12 -0.77 8.67
CA MET A 201 2.42 -0.19 7.52
C MET A 201 1.16 0.60 7.90
N VAL A 202 0.71 1.45 6.99
CA VAL A 202 -0.62 2.10 7.03
C VAL A 202 -1.50 1.44 5.98
N ILE A 203 -2.72 1.09 6.37
CA ILE A 203 -3.75 0.49 5.53
C ILE A 203 -4.72 1.59 5.08
N GLN A 204 -5.11 1.56 3.81
CA GLN A 204 -6.10 2.51 3.27
C GLN A 204 -7.47 2.33 3.92
N ARG A 205 -7.96 3.39 4.57
CA ARG A 205 -9.31 3.49 5.12
C ARG A 205 -10.37 3.59 4.03
N GLY A 206 -11.60 3.18 4.35
CA GLY A 206 -12.75 3.34 3.45
C GLY A 206 -12.68 2.52 2.15
N LYS A 207 -11.69 1.64 1.99
CA LYS A 207 -11.57 0.68 0.88
C LYS A 207 -11.23 -0.71 1.43
N PRO A 208 -11.68 -1.81 0.78
CA PRO A 208 -11.27 -3.14 1.18
C PRO A 208 -9.75 -3.31 1.15
N PHE A 209 -9.17 -3.83 2.24
CA PHE A 209 -7.74 -4.11 2.30
C PHE A 209 -7.44 -5.45 1.64
N LYS A 210 -6.66 -5.41 0.55
CA LYS A 210 -6.26 -6.60 -0.19
C LYS A 210 -4.94 -7.15 0.34
N LEU A 211 -4.89 -8.45 0.58
CA LEU A 211 -3.68 -9.19 0.90
C LEU A 211 -3.46 -10.29 -0.13
N TRP A 212 -2.22 -10.46 -0.60
CA TRP A 212 -1.87 -11.43 -1.64
C TRP A 212 -0.49 -12.02 -1.42
N GLY A 213 -0.24 -13.13 -2.11
CA GLY A 213 1.05 -13.82 -2.08
C GLY A 213 0.99 -15.16 -2.80
N THR A 214 1.82 -16.10 -2.36
CA THR A 214 1.81 -17.48 -2.87
C THR A 214 1.80 -18.51 -1.76
N ALA A 215 1.26 -19.69 -2.04
CA ALA A 215 1.41 -20.91 -1.23
C ALA A 215 1.36 -22.13 -2.17
N SER A 216 1.31 -23.36 -1.64
CA SER A 216 1.02 -24.54 -2.47
C SER A 216 -0.33 -24.38 -3.19
N PRO A 217 -0.49 -24.92 -4.42
CA PRO A 217 -1.78 -24.94 -5.12
C PRO A 217 -2.90 -25.57 -4.29
N ASN A 218 -4.12 -25.04 -4.40
CA ASN A 218 -5.32 -25.49 -3.67
C ASN A 218 -5.23 -25.42 -2.14
N ALA A 219 -4.26 -24.69 -1.59
CA ALA A 219 -4.14 -24.47 -0.15
C ALA A 219 -5.11 -23.39 0.33
N VAL A 220 -5.75 -23.63 1.48
CA VAL A 220 -6.62 -22.66 2.14
C VAL A 220 -5.77 -21.64 2.90
N VAL A 221 -5.78 -20.39 2.44
CA VAL A 221 -5.14 -19.25 3.13
C VAL A 221 -6.19 -18.54 3.98
N SER A 222 -5.87 -18.30 5.24
CA SER A 222 -6.78 -17.67 6.21
C SER A 222 -6.14 -16.44 6.85
N VAL A 223 -6.92 -15.37 7.04
CA VAL A 223 -6.47 -14.11 7.63
C VAL A 223 -7.41 -13.63 8.73
N LYS A 224 -6.81 -13.22 9.85
CA LYS A 224 -7.49 -12.54 10.96
C LYS A 224 -6.88 -11.15 11.15
N ALA A 225 -7.71 -10.12 11.22
CA ALA A 225 -7.28 -8.76 11.50
C ALA A 225 -7.93 -8.26 12.80
N SER A 226 -7.21 -7.51 13.64
CA SER A 226 -7.72 -7.04 14.92
C SER A 226 -8.92 -6.09 14.81
N TRP A 227 -9.09 -5.44 13.66
CA TRP A 227 -10.22 -4.55 13.35
C TRP A 227 -11.38 -5.26 12.64
N ASN A 228 -11.28 -6.57 12.42
CA ASN A 228 -12.33 -7.38 11.78
C ASN A 228 -12.61 -8.65 12.61
N GLY A 229 -13.84 -8.78 13.12
CA GLY A 229 -14.21 -9.91 13.99
C GLY A 229 -14.13 -11.28 13.33
N SER A 230 -14.27 -11.35 12.01
CA SER A 230 -14.30 -12.60 11.24
C SER A 230 -12.93 -12.99 10.68
N VAL A 231 -12.67 -14.29 10.60
CA VAL A 231 -11.61 -14.84 9.75
C VAL A 231 -12.07 -14.75 8.30
N VAL A 232 -11.22 -14.24 7.41
CA VAL A 232 -11.43 -14.25 5.96
C VAL A 232 -10.51 -15.29 5.34
N SER A 233 -11.03 -16.14 4.46
CA SER A 233 -10.23 -17.17 3.79
C SER A 233 -10.38 -17.13 2.27
N THR A 234 -9.40 -17.72 1.58
CA THR A 234 -9.38 -17.94 0.13
C THR A 234 -8.61 -19.21 -0.18
N ILE A 235 -8.71 -19.71 -1.41
CA ILE A 235 -7.97 -20.88 -1.88
C ILE A 235 -6.95 -20.41 -2.93
N THR A 236 -5.71 -20.88 -2.86
CA THR A 236 -4.72 -20.61 -3.90
C THR A 236 -5.13 -21.25 -5.23
N ASN A 237 -4.86 -20.54 -6.32
CA ASN A 237 -5.09 -21.07 -7.67
C ASN A 237 -4.08 -22.18 -8.03
N ALA A 238 -4.21 -22.75 -9.23
CA ALA A 238 -3.33 -23.80 -9.74
C ALA A 238 -1.84 -23.41 -9.78
N SER A 239 -1.53 -22.12 -9.89
CA SER A 239 -0.17 -21.57 -9.85
C SER A 239 0.29 -21.21 -8.43
N GLY A 240 -0.49 -21.52 -7.40
CA GLY A 240 -0.20 -21.23 -6.00
C GLY A 240 -0.43 -19.78 -5.60
N GLN A 241 -0.99 -18.92 -6.46
CA GLN A 241 -1.25 -17.52 -6.12
C GLN A 241 -2.55 -17.39 -5.34
N TRP A 242 -2.58 -16.46 -4.38
CA TRP A 242 -3.80 -16.11 -3.65
C TRP A 242 -3.95 -14.61 -3.51
N LEU A 243 -5.21 -14.18 -3.43
CA LEU A 243 -5.64 -12.83 -3.15
C LEU A 243 -6.91 -12.92 -2.29
N LEU A 244 -6.98 -12.13 -1.23
CA LEU A 244 -8.16 -11.96 -0.41
C LEU A 244 -8.37 -10.49 -0.08
N ALA A 245 -9.61 -10.13 0.25
CA ALA A 245 -9.98 -8.79 0.65
C ALA A 245 -10.61 -8.82 2.05
N ILE A 246 -10.10 -7.98 2.94
CA ILE A 246 -10.70 -7.70 4.25
C ILE A 246 -11.62 -6.48 4.06
N PRO A 247 -12.83 -6.47 4.64
CA PRO A 247 -13.74 -5.33 4.56
C PRO A 247 -13.08 -4.01 4.95
N ALA A 248 -13.59 -2.92 4.36
CA ALA A 248 -13.10 -1.57 4.63
C ALA A 248 -13.25 -1.22 6.12
N ALA A 249 -12.29 -0.45 6.64
CA ALA A 249 -12.32 0.06 8.00
C ALA A 249 -12.17 1.59 8.02
N SER A 250 -12.70 2.20 9.07
CA SER A 250 -12.51 3.62 9.36
C SER A 250 -11.07 3.91 9.81
N ALA A 251 -10.67 5.19 9.79
CA ALA A 251 -9.37 5.60 10.29
C ALA A 251 -9.16 5.13 11.74
N ASN A 252 -7.97 4.63 12.04
CA ASN A 252 -7.60 4.16 13.37
C ASN A 252 -6.10 4.39 13.59
N ALA A 253 -5.78 5.27 14.54
CA ALA A 253 -4.41 5.61 14.92
C ALA A 253 -3.84 4.70 16.02
N SER A 254 -4.63 3.81 16.60
CA SER A 254 -4.17 2.82 17.57
C SER A 254 -3.55 1.62 16.85
N PRO A 255 -2.41 1.09 17.33
CA PRO A 255 -1.75 -0.09 16.76
C PRO A 255 -2.69 -1.28 16.57
N GLN A 256 -2.77 -1.77 15.34
CA GLN A 256 -3.53 -2.96 14.95
C GLN A 256 -2.60 -4.14 14.62
N THR A 257 -3.16 -5.35 14.58
CA THR A 257 -2.46 -6.57 14.17
C THR A 257 -3.21 -7.31 13.06
N LEU A 258 -2.47 -8.02 12.22
CA LEU A 258 -3.03 -8.90 11.20
C LEU A 258 -2.20 -10.19 11.16
N VAL A 259 -2.86 -11.33 11.09
CA VAL A 259 -2.21 -12.64 11.01
C VAL A 259 -2.71 -13.36 9.77
N ALA A 260 -1.80 -13.76 8.89
CA ALA A 260 -2.06 -14.56 7.72
C ALA A 260 -1.45 -15.95 7.89
N SER A 261 -2.16 -16.99 7.46
CA SER A 261 -1.78 -18.37 7.75
C SER A 261 -2.21 -19.34 6.65
N VAL A 262 -1.50 -20.46 6.57
CA VAL A 262 -1.84 -21.61 5.73
C VAL A 262 -1.40 -22.88 6.48
N THR A 263 -2.14 -23.96 6.30
CA THR A 263 -1.79 -25.26 6.92
C THR A 263 -0.37 -25.67 6.52
N GLY A 264 0.46 -26.07 7.48
CA GLY A 264 1.81 -26.58 7.22
C GLY A 264 2.95 -25.56 7.24
N ARG A 265 2.66 -24.27 7.39
CA ARG A 265 3.67 -23.20 7.47
C ARG A 265 3.43 -22.30 8.68
N PRO A 266 4.49 -21.69 9.25
CA PRO A 266 4.31 -20.68 10.29
C PRO A 266 3.44 -19.52 9.81
N ALA A 267 2.57 -19.03 10.70
CA ALA A 267 1.77 -17.85 10.43
C ALA A 267 2.64 -16.60 10.28
N VAL A 268 2.26 -15.70 9.37
CA VAL A 268 2.87 -14.39 9.20
C VAL A 268 2.05 -13.38 9.99
N THR A 269 2.69 -12.78 11.00
CA THR A 269 2.07 -11.72 11.82
C THR A 269 2.61 -10.36 11.46
N PHE A 270 1.71 -9.43 11.19
CA PHE A 270 2.00 -8.01 11.04
C PHE A 270 1.52 -7.27 12.29
N SER A 271 2.39 -6.46 12.84
CA SER A 271 2.16 -5.71 14.08
C SER A 271 2.33 -4.22 13.86
N ASN A 272 1.71 -3.45 14.77
CA ASN A 272 1.71 -2.00 14.74
C ASN A 272 1.20 -1.48 13.40
N LEU A 273 0.03 -1.93 12.95
CA LEU A 273 -0.60 -1.40 11.73
C LEU A 273 -1.47 -0.20 12.08
N LEU A 274 -1.51 0.81 11.22
CA LEU A 274 -2.50 1.91 11.33
C LEU A 274 -3.49 1.85 10.18
N ILE A 275 -4.66 2.46 10.35
CA ILE A 275 -5.65 2.58 9.28
C ILE A 275 -5.82 4.08 8.99
N GLY A 276 -5.53 4.49 7.77
CA GLY A 276 -5.40 5.89 7.37
C GLY A 276 -5.46 6.06 5.86
N ASP A 277 -4.93 7.14 5.30
CA ASP A 277 -4.87 7.34 3.85
C ASP A 277 -3.49 7.01 3.30
N VAL A 278 -3.43 6.19 2.25
CA VAL A 278 -2.20 5.69 1.62
C VAL A 278 -2.02 6.35 0.26
N TRP A 279 -0.89 7.00 0.04
CA TRP A 279 -0.54 7.66 -1.22
C TRP A 279 0.63 6.96 -1.90
N LEU A 280 0.50 6.72 -3.20
CA LEU A 280 1.59 6.24 -4.04
C LEU A 280 2.37 7.45 -4.57
N CYS A 281 3.66 7.54 -4.24
CA CYS A 281 4.52 8.66 -4.61
C CYS A 281 5.55 8.18 -5.62
N SER A 282 5.49 8.67 -6.85
CA SER A 282 6.28 8.15 -7.97
C SER A 282 6.91 9.25 -8.82
N GLY A 283 7.84 8.84 -9.67
CA GLY A 283 8.56 9.71 -10.59
C GLY A 283 10.05 9.48 -10.50
N GLN A 284 10.83 10.56 -10.50
CA GLN A 284 12.28 10.47 -10.59
C GLN A 284 13.03 10.98 -9.35
N SER A 285 14.26 11.46 -9.53
CA SER A 285 15.19 11.88 -8.47
C SER A 285 14.54 12.87 -7.50
N ASN A 286 13.88 13.91 -8.00
CA ASN A 286 13.24 14.92 -7.15
C ASN A 286 12.07 14.37 -6.31
N MET A 287 11.45 13.24 -6.70
CA MET A 287 10.48 12.51 -5.87
C MET A 287 11.16 11.61 -4.84
N VAL A 288 12.24 10.90 -5.18
CA VAL A 288 12.87 9.93 -4.26
C VAL A 288 13.80 10.57 -3.23
N MET A 289 14.33 11.77 -3.52
CA MET A 289 15.28 12.45 -2.65
C MET A 289 14.72 12.70 -1.25
N PRO A 290 15.47 12.32 -0.19
CA PRO A 290 14.96 12.33 1.17
C PRO A 290 15.01 13.74 1.80
N VAL A 291 14.53 13.89 3.04
CA VAL A 291 14.64 15.15 3.79
C VAL A 291 16.10 15.48 4.10
N ASP A 292 16.86 14.48 4.58
CA ASP A 292 18.30 14.64 4.90
C ASP A 292 19.15 14.72 3.62
N SER A 293 20.37 15.18 3.80
CA SER A 293 21.48 15.05 2.86
C SER A 293 21.81 13.60 2.54
N VAL A 294 22.22 13.36 1.28
CA VAL A 294 22.72 12.07 0.81
C VAL A 294 24.11 12.29 0.22
N SER A 295 25.12 11.72 0.85
CA SER A 295 26.52 11.72 0.42
C SER A 295 27.04 10.28 0.36
N PRO A 296 27.89 9.90 -0.60
CA PRO A 296 28.51 10.73 -1.65
C PRO A 296 27.76 10.77 -2.99
N PHE A 297 26.64 10.04 -3.15
CA PHE A 297 25.94 9.97 -4.43
C PHE A 297 24.99 11.17 -4.66
N PHE A 298 25.21 11.89 -5.78
CA PHE A 298 24.43 13.03 -6.32
C PHE A 298 24.61 14.40 -5.65
N GLY A 299 25.49 14.56 -4.66
CA GLY A 299 25.76 15.87 -4.05
C GLY A 299 24.52 16.55 -3.46
N TYR A 300 23.48 15.78 -3.10
CA TYR A 300 22.24 16.34 -2.57
C TYR A 300 22.44 16.71 -1.10
N GLU A 301 22.46 18.00 -0.81
CA GLU A 301 22.72 18.57 0.52
C GLU A 301 21.54 18.48 1.50
N GLY A 302 20.45 17.80 1.11
CA GLY A 302 19.21 17.76 1.86
C GLY A 302 18.32 18.95 1.52
N VAL A 303 17.12 18.97 2.10
CA VAL A 303 16.24 20.14 1.98
C VAL A 303 16.84 21.33 2.73
N GLN A 304 16.40 22.54 2.38
CA GLN A 304 16.78 23.73 3.14
C GLN A 304 16.43 23.55 4.63
N ASN A 305 17.42 23.77 5.50
CA ASN A 305 17.31 23.58 6.96
C ASN A 305 16.93 22.16 7.41
N TYR A 306 17.31 21.11 6.66
CA TYR A 306 16.92 19.73 6.95
C TYR A 306 17.16 19.28 8.40
N LYS A 307 18.27 19.72 9.05
CA LYS A 307 18.58 19.34 10.43
C LYS A 307 17.49 19.76 11.42
N ALA A 308 17.04 21.02 11.31
CA ALA A 308 15.98 21.56 12.14
C ALA A 308 14.62 20.91 11.80
N GLU A 309 14.37 20.68 10.51
CA GLU A 309 13.15 20.00 10.07
C GLU A 309 13.07 18.57 10.62
N ILE A 310 14.15 17.77 10.56
CA ILE A 310 14.21 16.42 11.12
C ILE A 310 14.02 16.45 12.64
N ALA A 311 14.69 17.37 13.35
CA ALA A 311 14.56 17.48 14.80
C ALA A 311 13.12 17.76 15.25
N ALA A 312 12.34 18.49 14.45
CA ALA A 312 10.93 18.80 14.72
C ALA A 312 9.95 17.70 14.23
N ALA A 313 10.41 16.70 13.48
CA ALA A 313 9.56 15.75 12.77
C ALA A 313 9.14 14.54 13.64
N ASN A 314 8.32 14.77 14.66
CA ASN A 314 7.77 13.70 15.51
C ASN A 314 6.32 13.35 15.14
N TYR A 315 6.13 12.64 14.02
CA TYR A 315 4.81 12.29 13.48
C TYR A 315 4.68 10.78 13.28
N PRO A 316 4.63 9.94 14.34
CA PRO A 316 4.66 8.47 14.21
C PRO A 316 3.45 7.86 13.45
N GLN A 317 2.40 8.65 13.20
CA GLN A 317 1.26 8.28 12.36
C GLN A 317 1.51 8.50 10.85
N ILE A 318 2.60 9.18 10.50
CA ILE A 318 3.12 9.24 9.13
C ILE A 318 4.15 8.13 8.98
N ARG A 319 3.92 7.26 7.99
CA ARG A 319 4.79 6.11 7.74
C ARG A 319 5.02 5.92 6.26
N ALA A 320 6.21 5.47 5.90
CA ALA A 320 6.62 5.39 4.52
C ALA A 320 7.30 4.06 4.21
N ILE A 321 7.25 3.62 2.97
CA ILE A 321 8.12 2.58 2.43
C ILE A 321 8.71 3.09 1.12
N THR A 322 10.02 3.00 0.97
CA THR A 322 10.69 3.28 -0.30
C THR A 322 10.91 1.97 -1.05
N VAL A 323 10.29 1.83 -2.22
CA VAL A 323 10.42 0.66 -3.08
C VAL A 323 11.84 0.57 -3.62
N GLY A 324 12.45 -0.61 -3.50
CA GLY A 324 13.77 -0.87 -4.05
C GLY A 324 13.77 -0.75 -5.58
N TYR A 325 14.85 -0.18 -6.13
CA TYR A 325 15.04 -0.07 -7.57
C TYR A 325 14.94 -1.45 -8.24
N SER A 326 14.12 -1.57 -9.27
CA SER A 326 13.93 -2.83 -9.99
C SER A 326 13.49 -2.60 -11.43
N ILE A 327 14.34 -2.95 -12.38
CA ILE A 327 14.04 -2.94 -13.82
C ILE A 327 13.81 -4.37 -14.31
N ASN A 328 12.65 -4.65 -14.90
CA ASN A 328 12.31 -5.99 -15.38
C ASN A 328 11.68 -5.95 -16.76
N ALA A 329 12.06 -6.89 -17.64
CA ALA A 329 11.46 -7.00 -18.97
C ALA A 329 9.97 -7.40 -18.92
N ASN A 330 9.57 -8.17 -17.90
CA ASN A 330 8.20 -8.65 -17.72
C ASN A 330 7.60 -8.17 -16.38
N PRO A 331 6.28 -7.96 -16.31
CA PRO A 331 5.60 -7.56 -15.07
C PRO A 331 5.87 -8.52 -13.92
N GLN A 332 6.27 -7.98 -12.76
CA GLN A 332 6.55 -8.77 -11.58
C GLN A 332 5.31 -8.90 -10.69
N ALA A 333 5.12 -10.06 -10.07
CA ALA A 333 4.01 -10.29 -9.14
C ALA A 333 4.27 -9.67 -7.76
N ASN A 334 5.53 -9.46 -7.40
CA ASN A 334 5.98 -8.97 -6.10
C ASN A 334 7.22 -8.06 -6.26
N LEU A 335 7.48 -7.21 -5.25
CA LEU A 335 8.67 -6.35 -5.25
C LEU A 335 9.94 -7.19 -5.06
N ALA A 336 11.04 -6.81 -5.71
CA ALA A 336 12.31 -7.56 -5.65
C ALA A 336 12.94 -7.60 -4.24
N GLY A 337 12.56 -6.69 -3.33
CA GLY A 337 13.09 -6.63 -1.96
C GLY A 337 12.03 -6.25 -0.92
N LYS A 338 12.40 -6.33 0.37
CA LYS A 338 11.57 -6.01 1.54
C LYS A 338 12.15 -4.83 2.31
N ASN A 339 12.18 -3.65 1.69
CA ASN A 339 12.59 -2.44 2.40
C ASN A 339 11.61 -2.18 3.56
N PRO A 340 12.09 -1.89 4.78
CA PRO A 340 11.22 -1.74 5.94
C PRO A 340 10.34 -0.49 5.83
N TRP A 341 9.16 -0.56 6.44
CA TRP A 341 8.37 0.65 6.67
C TRP A 341 9.04 1.53 7.73
N ILE A 342 9.24 2.79 7.35
CA ILE A 342 9.82 3.88 8.12
C ILE A 342 8.69 4.53 8.92
N VAL A 343 8.89 4.67 10.24
CA VAL A 343 8.05 5.51 11.10
C VAL A 343 8.68 6.91 11.16
N CYS A 344 7.89 7.96 10.91
CA CYS A 344 8.39 9.34 10.94
C CYS A 344 8.70 9.78 12.38
N THR A 345 9.94 9.51 12.80
CA THR A 345 10.54 9.93 14.07
C THR A 345 11.59 11.03 13.82
N PRO A 346 11.96 11.83 14.83
CA PRO A 346 12.93 12.93 14.67
C PRO A 346 14.38 12.42 14.58
N THR A 347 14.64 11.54 13.62
CA THR A 347 15.93 10.88 13.41
C THR A 347 16.27 10.83 11.92
N LYS A 348 17.56 10.64 11.61
CA LYS A 348 18.04 10.43 10.24
C LYS A 348 17.37 9.24 9.55
N ASN A 349 17.20 8.12 10.26
CA ASN A 349 16.57 6.92 9.71
C ASN A 349 15.03 6.99 9.72
N GLY A 350 14.44 7.90 10.50
CA GLY A 350 13.01 8.23 10.52
C GLY A 350 12.67 9.29 9.46
N ALA A 351 12.27 10.48 9.89
CA ALA A 351 11.91 11.58 8.99
C ALA A 351 13.00 11.93 7.98
N GLY A 352 14.27 11.83 8.38
CA GLY A 352 15.42 12.13 7.51
C GLY A 352 15.52 11.27 6.26
N SER A 353 14.99 10.04 6.27
CA SER A 353 15.11 9.07 5.17
C SER A 353 13.88 9.04 4.24
N ILE A 354 12.79 9.70 4.62
CA ILE A 354 11.57 9.79 3.82
C ILE A 354 11.77 10.79 2.68
N SER A 355 11.25 10.49 1.48
CA SER A 355 11.12 11.45 0.37
C SER A 355 10.66 12.81 0.88
N ALA A 356 11.42 13.87 0.61
CA ALA A 356 11.13 15.22 1.10
C ALA A 356 9.74 15.71 0.64
N VAL A 357 9.42 15.56 -0.65
CA VAL A 357 8.14 15.99 -1.20
C VAL A 357 6.98 15.22 -0.57
N SER A 358 7.15 13.90 -0.43
CA SER A 358 6.13 13.02 0.18
C SER A 358 5.95 13.30 1.67
N TYR A 359 7.03 13.57 2.40
CA TYR A 359 7.02 13.95 3.80
C TYR A 359 6.25 15.25 4.02
N TYR A 360 6.57 16.31 3.28
CA TYR A 360 5.88 17.60 3.42
C TYR A 360 4.40 17.51 3.04
N PHE A 361 4.07 16.72 2.02
CA PHE A 361 2.69 16.37 1.68
C PHE A 361 1.98 15.70 2.87
N ALA A 362 2.54 14.61 3.38
CA ALA A 362 1.93 13.84 4.46
C ALA A 362 1.80 14.67 5.73
N ARG A 363 2.82 15.46 6.09
CA ARG A 363 2.80 16.35 7.25
C ARG A 363 1.63 17.32 7.15
N LYS A 364 1.46 17.99 6.00
CA LYS A 364 0.38 18.96 5.81
C LYS A 364 -1.01 18.32 5.86
N VAL A 365 -1.20 17.16 5.23
CA VAL A 365 -2.49 16.43 5.28
C VAL A 365 -2.76 15.94 6.70
N HIS A 366 -1.77 15.32 7.35
CA HIS A 366 -1.88 14.79 8.71
C HIS A 366 -2.22 15.88 9.72
N THR A 367 -1.51 17.02 9.72
CA THR A 367 -1.78 18.11 10.66
C THR A 367 -3.08 18.85 10.38
N SER A 368 -3.64 18.74 9.18
CA SER A 368 -4.94 19.33 8.83
C SER A 368 -6.12 18.42 9.20
N LEU A 369 -5.94 17.09 9.16
CA LEU A 369 -7.04 16.13 9.28
C LEU A 369 -6.93 15.22 10.52
N ASN A 370 -5.78 15.16 11.17
CA ASN A 370 -5.46 14.27 12.29
C ASN A 370 -5.73 12.78 12.00
N ILE A 371 -5.27 12.30 10.84
CA ILE A 371 -5.40 10.89 10.41
C ILE A 371 -4.03 10.31 10.07
N PRO A 372 -3.80 8.99 10.24
CA PRO A 372 -2.57 8.35 9.77
C PRO A 372 -2.39 8.48 8.26
N ILE A 373 -1.14 8.66 7.81
CA ILE A 373 -0.78 8.77 6.40
C ILE A 373 0.30 7.75 6.06
N GLY A 374 0.01 6.90 5.07
CA GLY A 374 0.95 5.97 4.47
C GLY A 374 1.53 6.51 3.17
N LEU A 375 2.84 6.40 2.98
CA LEU A 375 3.53 6.80 1.76
C LEU A 375 4.21 5.57 1.14
N VAL A 376 3.82 5.21 -0.08
CA VAL A 376 4.53 4.18 -0.87
C VAL A 376 5.34 4.89 -1.92
N ILE A 377 6.64 5.04 -1.69
CA ILE A 377 7.55 5.81 -2.54
C ILE A 377 8.15 4.86 -3.57
N SER A 378 7.65 4.92 -4.80
CA SER A 378 8.15 4.17 -5.96
C SER A 378 8.73 5.12 -6.99
N ALA A 379 9.95 5.60 -6.78
CA ALA A 379 10.59 6.58 -7.65
C ALA A 379 12.06 6.23 -7.90
N SER A 380 12.61 6.67 -9.04
CA SER A 380 13.98 6.35 -9.44
C SER A 380 14.66 7.50 -10.20
N GLY A 381 15.84 7.91 -9.72
CA GLY A 381 16.64 8.97 -10.34
C GLY A 381 16.95 8.72 -11.81
N GLY A 382 16.88 9.77 -12.63
CA GLY A 382 17.17 9.71 -14.07
C GLY A 382 16.13 8.97 -14.92
N SER A 383 15.05 8.46 -14.34
CA SER A 383 14.04 7.72 -15.09
C SER A 383 13.20 8.62 -16.02
N ALA A 384 12.97 8.13 -17.24
CA ALA A 384 12.05 8.70 -18.20
C ALA A 384 10.63 8.13 -17.99
N ALA A 385 9.59 8.89 -18.33
CA ALA A 385 8.19 8.57 -18.06
C ALA A 385 7.74 7.26 -18.72
N GLU A 386 8.25 6.93 -19.90
CA GLU A 386 7.93 5.70 -20.64
C GLU A 386 8.41 4.44 -19.91
N GLN A 387 9.37 4.56 -18.99
CA GLN A 387 9.78 3.45 -18.13
C GLN A 387 8.68 3.04 -17.15
N TRP A 388 7.75 3.95 -16.86
CA TRP A 388 6.67 3.83 -15.88
C TRP A 388 5.31 3.48 -16.51
N VAL A 389 5.28 3.22 -17.83
CA VAL A 389 4.07 2.84 -18.57
C VAL A 389 4.12 1.38 -19.00
N SER A 390 2.98 0.70 -18.97
CA SER A 390 2.90 -0.70 -19.42
C SER A 390 3.24 -0.83 -20.91
N LYS A 391 3.78 -1.99 -21.29
CA LYS A 391 4.09 -2.31 -22.71
C LYS A 391 2.84 -2.17 -23.57
N GLU A 392 1.73 -2.70 -23.09
CA GLU A 392 0.45 -2.67 -23.81
C GLU A 392 -0.02 -1.24 -24.06
N THR A 393 0.03 -0.37 -23.05
CA THR A 393 -0.34 1.05 -23.23
C THR A 393 0.56 1.75 -24.24
N LEU A 394 1.89 1.54 -24.18
CA LEU A 394 2.82 2.18 -25.13
C LEU A 394 2.58 1.71 -26.57
N GLN A 395 2.26 0.44 -26.78
CA GLN A 395 2.16 -0.15 -28.13
C GLN A 395 0.77 -0.02 -28.77
N THR A 396 -0.29 0.20 -27.98
CA THR A 396 -1.68 0.22 -28.48
C THR A 396 -2.21 1.62 -28.74
N ASP A 397 -1.66 2.66 -28.10
CA ASP A 397 -2.09 4.05 -28.33
C ASP A 397 -1.29 4.69 -29.48
N PRO A 398 -1.92 5.02 -30.62
CA PRO A 398 -1.23 5.63 -31.76
C PRO A 398 -0.53 6.95 -31.42
N LYS A 399 -1.02 7.69 -30.41
CA LYS A 399 -0.41 8.95 -29.95
C LYS A 399 0.94 8.74 -29.26
N LEU A 400 1.30 7.50 -28.94
CA LEU A 400 2.54 7.12 -28.26
C LEU A 400 3.54 6.43 -29.19
N SER A 401 3.33 6.46 -30.50
CA SER A 401 4.23 5.83 -31.49
C SER A 401 5.70 6.22 -31.33
N TYR A 402 5.97 7.43 -30.84
CA TYR A 402 7.31 7.93 -30.47
C TYR A 402 8.05 7.06 -29.42
N TYR A 403 7.31 6.29 -28.62
CA TYR A 403 7.80 5.45 -27.52
C TYR A 403 7.73 3.94 -27.83
N ASN A 404 7.37 3.53 -29.05
CA ASN A 404 7.20 2.12 -29.43
C ASN A 404 8.51 1.30 -29.36
N ASN A 405 9.66 1.95 -29.50
CA ASN A 405 10.95 1.29 -29.33
C ASN A 405 11.24 1.09 -27.84
N LEU A 406 10.88 -0.09 -27.31
CA LEU A 406 11.03 -0.40 -25.89
C LEU A 406 12.49 -0.47 -25.40
N ASN A 407 13.46 -0.55 -26.31
CA ASN A 407 14.88 -0.49 -25.94
C ASN A 407 15.31 0.95 -25.62
N ARG A 408 14.62 1.96 -26.18
CA ARG A 408 14.85 3.36 -25.82
C ARG A 408 14.53 3.55 -24.35
N ASN A 409 15.51 4.08 -23.62
CA ASN A 409 15.38 4.40 -22.19
C ASN A 409 14.90 3.25 -21.30
N ASN A 410 15.00 1.97 -21.72
CA ASN A 410 14.42 0.84 -20.99
C ASN A 410 12.92 0.99 -20.70
N ALA A 411 12.13 1.44 -21.68
CA ALA A 411 10.69 1.65 -21.54
C ALA A 411 9.99 0.43 -20.89
N THR A 412 8.94 0.70 -20.11
CA THR A 412 8.17 -0.27 -19.32
C THR A 412 8.91 -0.97 -18.17
N ARG A 413 10.23 -0.98 -18.12
CA ARG A 413 10.94 -1.85 -17.17
C ARG A 413 10.78 -1.48 -15.70
N LEU A 414 10.67 -0.19 -15.38
CA LEU A 414 10.40 0.27 -14.01
C LEU A 414 8.95 0.00 -13.61
N TYR A 415 8.00 0.22 -14.51
CA TYR A 415 6.59 -0.16 -14.31
C TYR A 415 6.48 -1.63 -13.89
N ASN A 416 7.13 -2.51 -14.64
CA ASN A 416 7.11 -3.94 -14.40
C ASN A 416 7.66 -4.34 -13.02
N GLY A 417 8.72 -3.71 -12.56
CA GLY A 417 9.41 -4.05 -11.31
C GLY A 417 8.92 -3.29 -10.07
N MET A 418 8.38 -2.08 -10.24
CA MET A 418 8.12 -1.16 -9.14
C MET A 418 6.65 -0.73 -9.01
N ILE A 419 5.84 -0.80 -10.07
CA ILE A 419 4.43 -0.40 -10.06
C ILE A 419 3.49 -1.60 -10.15
N HIS A 420 3.70 -2.47 -11.13
CA HIS A 420 2.85 -3.66 -11.32
C HIS A 420 2.76 -4.56 -10.08
N PRO A 421 3.82 -4.75 -9.27
CA PRO A 421 3.70 -5.48 -8.00
C PRO A 421 2.75 -4.84 -6.98
N LEU A 422 2.51 -3.53 -7.09
CA LEU A 422 1.67 -2.74 -6.18
C LEU A 422 0.19 -2.68 -6.61
N ARG A 423 -0.18 -3.23 -7.78
CA ARG A 423 -1.53 -3.12 -8.37
C ARG A 423 -2.70 -3.51 -7.45
N ASN A 424 -2.45 -4.40 -6.49
CA ASN A 424 -3.45 -4.85 -5.53
C ASN A 424 -3.58 -3.92 -4.32
N LEU A 425 -2.68 -2.95 -4.14
CA LEU A 425 -2.70 -2.06 -2.99
C LEU A 425 -3.88 -1.09 -3.08
N ALA A 426 -4.68 -1.01 -2.02
CA ALA A 426 -5.67 0.05 -1.89
C ALA A 426 -4.97 1.38 -1.58
N ILE A 427 -5.27 2.43 -2.35
CA ILE A 427 -4.65 3.76 -2.22
C ILE A 427 -5.69 4.87 -2.30
N LYS A 428 -5.41 6.01 -1.67
CA LYS A 428 -6.21 7.24 -1.73
C LYS A 428 -5.96 8.00 -3.02
N GLY A 429 -4.71 8.09 -3.47
CA GLY A 429 -4.31 8.80 -4.68
C GLY A 429 -2.81 8.66 -4.99
N ILE A 430 -2.37 9.37 -6.03
CA ILE A 430 -1.02 9.28 -6.59
C ILE A 430 -0.37 10.67 -6.63
N LEU A 431 0.91 10.73 -6.26
CA LEU A 431 1.78 11.89 -6.42
C LEU A 431 2.84 11.58 -7.49
N TRP A 432 3.08 12.50 -8.41
CA TRP A 432 3.99 12.32 -9.55
C TRP A 432 4.95 13.50 -9.73
N TYR A 433 6.26 13.27 -9.60
CA TYR A 433 7.25 14.30 -9.87
C TYR A 433 8.33 13.74 -10.81
N GLN A 434 8.15 14.05 -12.08
CA GLN A 434 8.96 13.59 -13.19
C GLN A 434 8.90 14.61 -14.32
N GLY A 435 9.95 14.67 -15.13
CA GLY A 435 9.93 15.37 -16.40
C GLY A 435 11.32 15.69 -16.94
N GLU A 436 12.33 15.76 -16.07
CA GLU A 436 13.67 16.21 -16.45
C GLU A 436 14.35 15.27 -17.45
N SER A 437 13.99 13.98 -17.47
CA SER A 437 14.48 13.02 -18.49
C SER A 437 13.67 13.00 -19.79
N ASN A 438 12.52 13.69 -19.85
CA ASN A 438 11.67 13.79 -21.06
C ASN A 438 11.53 15.22 -21.58
N ARG A 439 12.19 16.22 -20.96
CA ARG A 439 12.11 17.61 -21.41
C ARG A 439 12.58 17.83 -22.86
N ASP A 440 13.29 16.85 -23.40
CA ASP A 440 13.87 16.85 -24.74
C ASP A 440 13.01 16.12 -25.77
N ASP A 441 11.86 15.58 -25.36
CA ASP A 441 10.93 14.90 -26.27
C ASP A 441 10.27 15.90 -27.24
N GLU A 442 10.33 15.60 -28.54
CA GLU A 442 9.79 16.44 -29.61
C GLU A 442 8.81 15.63 -30.50
N PRO A 443 7.62 16.15 -30.85
CA PRO A 443 7.04 17.40 -30.35
C PRO A 443 6.79 17.34 -28.84
N VAL A 444 6.87 18.50 -28.16
CA VAL A 444 6.68 18.60 -26.70
C VAL A 444 5.34 18.01 -26.20
N SER A 445 4.33 17.95 -27.08
CA SER A 445 3.05 17.29 -26.83
C SER A 445 3.17 15.78 -26.57
N ASN A 446 4.28 15.14 -26.96
CA ASN A 446 4.56 13.74 -26.66
C ASN A 446 4.54 13.49 -25.15
N TYR A 447 5.08 14.42 -24.35
CA TYR A 447 5.04 14.30 -22.90
C TYR A 447 3.61 14.35 -22.35
N THR A 448 2.76 15.23 -22.90
CA THR A 448 1.35 15.36 -22.52
C THR A 448 0.58 14.07 -22.85
N ASN A 449 0.78 13.52 -24.06
CA ASN A 449 0.15 12.28 -24.49
C ASN A 449 0.60 11.10 -23.61
N LEU A 450 1.91 10.97 -23.37
CA LEU A 450 2.49 9.92 -22.55
C LEU A 450 1.95 9.94 -21.12
N ASN A 451 1.94 11.10 -20.47
CA ASN A 451 1.43 11.21 -19.10
C ASN A 451 -0.08 10.99 -19.02
N SER A 452 -0.84 11.43 -20.03
CA SER A 452 -2.27 11.18 -20.08
C SER A 452 -2.56 9.67 -20.16
N ALA A 453 -1.82 8.95 -20.99
CA ALA A 453 -1.91 7.50 -21.10
C ALA A 453 -1.41 6.77 -19.84
N LEU A 454 -0.33 7.25 -19.22
CA LEU A 454 0.18 6.74 -17.94
C LEU A 454 -0.90 6.82 -16.86
N ILE A 455 -1.52 7.99 -16.68
CA ILE A 455 -2.56 8.21 -15.66
C ILE A 455 -3.74 7.27 -15.89
N LYS A 456 -4.19 7.13 -17.15
CA LYS A 456 -5.27 6.21 -17.51
C LYS A 456 -4.91 4.76 -17.20
N SER A 457 -3.75 4.31 -17.68
CA SER A 457 -3.22 2.95 -17.49
C SER A 457 -3.07 2.60 -16.01
N TRP A 458 -2.62 3.55 -15.18
CA TRP A 458 -2.48 3.35 -13.74
C TRP A 458 -3.84 3.24 -13.05
N ARG A 459 -4.81 4.08 -13.41
CA ARG A 459 -6.18 3.95 -12.87
C ARG A 459 -6.81 2.61 -13.23
N GLU A 460 -6.56 2.11 -14.44
CA GLU A 460 -7.01 0.79 -14.90
C GLU A 460 -6.38 -0.34 -14.09
N ILE A 461 -5.05 -0.37 -13.94
CA ILE A 461 -4.39 -1.47 -13.22
C ILE A 461 -4.67 -1.48 -11.72
N PHE A 462 -4.77 -0.31 -11.08
CA PHE A 462 -5.18 -0.24 -9.67
C PHE A 462 -6.67 -0.54 -9.47
N ASN A 463 -7.48 -0.34 -10.51
CA ASN A 463 -8.91 -0.59 -10.58
C ASN A 463 -9.67 -0.08 -9.34
N GLN A 464 -9.51 1.22 -9.06
CA GLN A 464 -10.04 1.88 -7.85
C GLN A 464 -10.78 3.18 -8.19
N GLY A 465 -11.42 3.21 -9.37
CA GLY A 465 -12.12 4.36 -9.90
C GLY A 465 -11.17 5.48 -10.35
N GLN A 466 -11.66 6.71 -10.30
CA GLN A 466 -10.89 7.89 -10.69
C GLN A 466 -9.94 8.32 -9.57
N LEU A 467 -8.85 7.57 -9.38
CA LEU A 467 -7.82 7.92 -8.39
C LEU A 467 -7.29 9.34 -8.65
N PRO A 468 -7.23 10.22 -7.63
CA PRO A 468 -6.61 11.53 -7.72
C PRO A 468 -5.15 11.40 -8.14
N PHE A 469 -4.70 12.25 -9.05
CA PHE A 469 -3.34 12.23 -9.57
C PHE A 469 -2.76 13.64 -9.56
N TYR A 470 -1.90 13.92 -8.58
CA TYR A 470 -1.29 15.23 -8.41
C TYR A 470 0.17 15.20 -8.81
N TYR A 471 0.56 16.14 -9.66
CA TYR A 471 1.89 16.16 -10.23
C TYR A 471 2.58 17.51 -10.08
N VAL A 472 3.88 17.55 -10.35
CA VAL A 472 4.71 18.70 -10.06
C VAL A 472 5.25 19.30 -11.36
N GLN A 473 5.08 20.61 -11.52
CA GLN A 473 5.70 21.36 -12.60
C GLN A 473 7.23 21.36 -12.44
N MET A 474 7.96 21.22 -13.54
CA MET A 474 9.41 21.32 -13.53
C MET A 474 9.86 22.69 -13.02
N THR A 475 10.87 22.73 -12.16
CA THR A 475 11.41 23.97 -11.60
C THR A 475 12.20 24.75 -12.64
N PRO A 476 12.32 26.08 -12.51
CA PRO A 476 13.32 26.87 -13.22
C PRO A 476 14.72 26.28 -13.03
N PHE A 477 15.46 26.08 -14.11
CA PHE A 477 16.82 25.55 -14.09
C PHE A 477 17.57 25.98 -15.36
N ALA A 478 18.80 26.44 -15.20
CA ALA A 478 19.70 26.82 -16.29
C ALA A 478 20.66 25.65 -16.57
N ALA A 479 20.23 24.73 -17.43
CA ALA A 479 20.95 23.48 -17.72
C ALA A 479 22.35 23.69 -18.31
N LYS A 480 22.54 24.75 -19.11
CA LYS A 480 23.82 25.05 -19.76
C LYS A 480 24.55 26.23 -19.14
N PHE A 481 24.26 26.54 -17.88
CA PHE A 481 24.81 27.72 -17.21
C PHE A 481 26.34 27.82 -17.31
N PHE A 482 27.07 26.72 -17.16
CA PHE A 482 28.53 26.72 -17.29
C PHE A 482 29.04 26.32 -18.69
N SER A 483 28.17 25.89 -19.60
CA SER A 483 28.56 25.29 -20.88
C SER A 483 28.24 26.15 -22.10
N THR A 484 27.84 27.41 -21.88
CA THR A 484 27.55 28.40 -22.91
C THR A 484 28.42 29.64 -22.67
N ASN A 485 28.72 30.41 -23.73
CA ASN A 485 29.47 31.67 -23.64
C ASN A 485 28.58 32.84 -24.09
N PRO A 486 28.28 33.85 -23.25
CA PRO A 486 28.64 33.97 -21.83
C PRO A 486 27.98 32.87 -20.97
N TRP A 487 28.51 32.66 -19.76
CA TRP A 487 28.11 31.59 -18.83
C TRP A 487 26.62 31.72 -18.46
N GLY A 488 25.74 31.07 -19.23
CA GLY A 488 24.29 31.15 -19.05
C GLY A 488 23.51 30.68 -20.28
N ASP A 489 22.45 29.90 -20.04
CA ASP A 489 21.44 29.66 -21.08
C ASP A 489 20.93 30.99 -21.64
N ASN A 490 20.59 31.03 -22.93
CA ASN A 490 19.93 32.20 -23.52
C ASN A 490 18.70 32.56 -22.65
N PRO A 491 18.65 33.76 -22.03
CA PRO A 491 17.60 34.10 -21.06
C PRO A 491 16.22 34.22 -21.71
N VAL A 492 16.15 34.32 -23.04
CA VAL A 492 14.90 34.28 -23.81
C VAL A 492 14.61 32.92 -24.45
N ALA A 493 15.49 31.92 -24.27
CA ALA A 493 15.17 30.54 -24.63
C ALA A 493 14.02 30.03 -23.76
N ASN A 494 13.22 29.16 -24.34
CA ASN A 494 11.91 28.79 -23.83
C ASN A 494 11.60 27.29 -23.95
N ASP A 495 12.59 26.42 -24.18
CA ASP A 495 12.36 24.97 -24.25
C ASP A 495 11.82 24.41 -22.93
N TYR A 496 12.35 24.86 -21.78
CA TYR A 496 11.80 24.52 -20.47
C TYR A 496 10.40 25.12 -20.26
N ALA A 497 10.10 26.28 -20.86
CA ALA A 497 8.78 26.89 -20.77
C ALA A 497 7.73 26.10 -21.57
N TYR A 498 8.06 25.66 -22.79
CA TYR A 498 7.23 24.76 -23.58
C TYR A 498 7.00 23.43 -22.86
N PHE A 499 8.03 22.88 -22.20
CA PHE A 499 7.83 21.66 -21.42
C PHE A 499 6.91 21.87 -20.22
N ARG A 500 7.05 22.99 -19.49
CA ARG A 500 6.11 23.34 -18.40
C ARG A 500 4.68 23.54 -18.91
N GLU A 501 4.50 24.06 -20.11
CA GLU A 501 3.21 24.13 -20.80
C GLU A 501 2.67 22.71 -21.12
N ALA A 502 3.51 21.81 -21.62
CA ALA A 502 3.12 20.41 -21.85
C ALA A 502 2.72 19.69 -20.55
N GLN A 503 3.37 19.99 -19.43
CA GLN A 503 2.94 19.54 -18.10
C GLN A 503 1.60 20.18 -17.70
N ALA A 504 1.40 21.48 -17.94
CA ALA A 504 0.13 22.15 -17.67
C ALA A 504 -1.04 21.54 -18.47
N ASN A 505 -0.79 21.11 -19.71
CA ASN A 505 -1.79 20.49 -20.58
C ASN A 505 -2.26 19.10 -20.09
N VAL A 506 -1.48 18.40 -19.26
CA VAL A 506 -1.90 17.14 -18.62
C VAL A 506 -3.15 17.35 -17.73
N ARG A 507 -3.40 18.59 -17.25
CA ARG A 507 -4.61 18.91 -16.45
C ARG A 507 -5.93 18.67 -17.19
N ALA A 508 -5.90 18.50 -18.51
CA ALA A 508 -7.09 18.10 -19.28
C ALA A 508 -7.61 16.71 -18.87
N VAL A 509 -6.77 15.87 -18.25
CA VAL A 509 -7.19 14.59 -17.68
C VAL A 509 -7.98 14.84 -16.38
N PRO A 510 -9.23 14.37 -16.24
CA PRO A 510 -10.04 14.59 -15.05
C PRO A 510 -9.41 14.03 -13.77
N GLY A 511 -9.68 14.67 -12.63
CA GLY A 511 -9.15 14.25 -11.32
C GLY A 511 -7.64 14.45 -11.17
N THR A 512 -7.06 15.42 -11.89
CA THR A 512 -5.65 15.77 -11.83
C THR A 512 -5.44 17.19 -11.30
N GLY A 513 -4.23 17.48 -10.83
CA GLY A 513 -3.82 18.81 -10.39
C GLY A 513 -2.31 18.96 -10.41
N MET A 514 -1.81 20.18 -10.65
CA MET A 514 -0.38 20.46 -10.77
C MET A 514 0.08 21.44 -9.69
N ALA A 515 1.12 21.08 -8.93
CA ALA A 515 1.84 22.01 -8.09
C ALA A 515 2.78 22.87 -8.94
N ILE A 516 2.59 24.19 -8.89
CA ILE A 516 3.47 25.18 -9.54
C ILE A 516 4.75 25.34 -8.69
N THR A 517 5.90 25.53 -9.33
CA THR A 517 7.21 25.51 -8.68
C THR A 517 8.16 26.63 -9.10
N LEU A 518 7.65 27.70 -9.73
CA LEU A 518 8.47 28.83 -10.20
C LEU A 518 9.31 29.51 -9.10
N ASP A 519 8.88 29.44 -7.84
CA ASP A 519 9.56 30.00 -6.68
C ASP A 519 10.41 28.96 -5.91
N CYS A 520 10.52 27.73 -6.42
CA CYS A 520 11.22 26.63 -5.78
C CYS A 520 12.53 26.23 -6.49
N GLY A 521 12.82 26.82 -7.66
CA GLY A 521 14.03 26.53 -8.42
C GLY A 521 15.30 27.12 -7.81
N GLU A 522 16.44 26.48 -8.07
CA GLU A 522 17.78 27.00 -7.80
C GLU A 522 18.54 27.00 -9.13
N LEU A 523 19.14 28.14 -9.51
CA LEU A 523 19.58 28.43 -10.89
C LEU A 523 20.39 27.30 -11.55
N ILE A 524 21.34 26.72 -10.82
CA ILE A 524 22.26 25.69 -11.30
C ILE A 524 22.06 24.32 -10.63
N LEU A 525 21.02 24.16 -9.82
CA LEU A 525 20.73 22.91 -9.12
C LEU A 525 19.45 22.29 -9.65
N ILE A 526 19.60 21.29 -10.53
CA ILE A 526 18.48 20.47 -11.05
C ILE A 526 17.71 19.74 -9.93
N HIS A 527 18.32 19.61 -8.76
CA HIS A 527 17.74 19.04 -7.56
C HIS A 527 17.58 20.11 -6.48
N PRO A 528 16.57 20.98 -6.58
CA PRO A 528 16.41 22.09 -5.66
C PRO A 528 16.12 21.61 -4.23
N ARG A 529 16.70 22.32 -3.26
CA ARG A 529 16.56 22.09 -1.83
C ARG A 529 15.24 22.65 -1.28
N ILE A 530 14.60 23.57 -1.99
CA ILE A 530 13.31 24.19 -1.65
C ILE A 530 12.16 23.22 -2.01
N LYS A 531 11.99 22.15 -1.22
CA LYS A 531 10.97 21.12 -1.46
C LYS A 531 9.69 21.26 -0.62
N LYS A 532 9.74 22.03 0.47
CA LYS A 532 8.60 22.24 1.38
C LYS A 532 7.35 22.77 0.65
N PRO A 533 7.44 23.87 -0.14
CA PRO A 533 6.26 24.39 -0.82
C PRO A 533 5.68 23.40 -1.83
N ILE A 534 6.52 22.56 -2.46
CA ILE A 534 6.09 21.55 -3.43
C ILE A 534 5.16 20.52 -2.78
N GLY A 535 5.61 19.89 -1.69
CA GLY A 535 4.80 18.92 -0.95
C GLY A 535 3.54 19.53 -0.36
N GLU A 536 3.63 20.75 0.18
CA GLU A 536 2.48 21.47 0.75
C GLU A 536 1.44 21.85 -0.31
N ARG A 537 1.86 22.20 -1.54
CA ARG A 537 0.93 22.48 -2.66
C ARG A 537 0.21 21.23 -3.15
N LEU A 538 0.91 20.09 -3.23
CA LEU A 538 0.27 18.81 -3.51
C LEU A 538 -0.76 18.47 -2.41
N ALA A 539 -0.46 18.77 -1.15
CA ALA A 539 -1.39 18.54 -0.05
C ALA A 539 -2.60 19.47 -0.12
N LEU A 540 -2.43 20.74 -0.51
CA LEU A 540 -3.55 21.66 -0.72
C LEU A 540 -4.50 21.17 -1.83
N LEU A 541 -3.96 20.61 -2.92
CA LEU A 541 -4.79 19.98 -3.97
C LEU A 541 -5.62 18.83 -3.39
N ALA A 542 -4.99 17.93 -2.62
CA ALA A 542 -5.70 16.82 -1.98
C ALA A 542 -6.74 17.31 -0.95
N LEU A 543 -6.39 18.28 -0.11
CA LEU A 543 -7.28 18.86 0.91
C LEU A 543 -8.53 19.47 0.27
N LYS A 544 -8.35 20.24 -0.80
CA LYS A 544 -9.47 20.86 -1.54
C LYS A 544 -10.34 19.82 -2.24
N ASN A 545 -9.73 18.92 -3.02
CA ASN A 545 -10.47 18.09 -3.97
C ASN A 545 -10.93 16.74 -3.40
N ASP A 546 -10.21 16.17 -2.41
CA ASP A 546 -10.43 14.79 -1.92
C ASP A 546 -10.84 14.70 -0.46
N TYR A 547 -10.72 15.80 0.27
CA TYR A 547 -11.07 15.91 1.70
C TYR A 547 -12.06 17.03 1.99
N ASN A 548 -12.60 17.67 0.94
CA ASN A 548 -13.62 18.72 1.02
C ASN A 548 -13.24 19.87 1.98
N GLN A 549 -11.95 20.17 2.11
CA GLN A 549 -11.49 21.27 2.95
C GLN A 549 -11.61 22.59 2.19
N ASN A 550 -12.10 23.63 2.88
CA ASN A 550 -12.17 24.97 2.34
C ASN A 550 -10.78 25.63 2.36
N VAL A 551 -9.93 25.23 1.42
CA VAL A 551 -8.57 25.77 1.26
C VAL A 551 -8.33 26.20 -0.19
N GLN A 552 -7.55 27.27 -0.34
CA GLN A 552 -7.08 27.67 -1.66
C GLN A 552 -5.90 26.78 -2.08
N ALA A 553 -5.99 26.17 -3.26
CA ALA A 553 -5.00 25.20 -3.76
C ALA A 553 -4.43 25.55 -5.14
N ILE A 554 -5.00 26.57 -5.80
CA ILE A 554 -4.62 26.99 -7.15
C ILE A 554 -4.14 28.45 -7.08
N GLY A 555 -2.97 28.72 -7.66
CA GLY A 555 -2.44 30.08 -7.84
C GLY A 555 -3.06 30.75 -9.08
N PRO A 556 -2.75 32.03 -9.34
CA PRO A 556 -3.29 32.76 -10.49
C PRO A 556 -3.04 32.03 -11.81
N GLN A 557 -4.11 31.78 -12.58
CA GLN A 557 -4.04 31.14 -13.89
C GLN A 557 -4.56 32.08 -14.97
N TYR A 558 -3.78 32.30 -16.02
CA TYR A 558 -4.16 33.17 -17.13
C TYR A 558 -5.51 32.77 -17.72
N ALA A 559 -6.34 33.78 -18.00
CA ALA A 559 -7.60 33.61 -18.74
C ALA A 559 -7.54 34.34 -20.09
N ALA A 560 -7.29 35.64 -20.07
CA ALA A 560 -7.26 36.50 -21.24
C ALA A 560 -6.48 37.79 -20.95
N PHE A 561 -6.15 38.55 -21.99
CA PHE A 561 -5.74 39.95 -21.84
C PHE A 561 -6.62 40.87 -22.68
N SER A 562 -6.81 42.10 -22.22
CA SER A 562 -7.34 43.21 -23.02
C SER A 562 -6.23 44.26 -23.20
N GLN A 563 -6.44 45.22 -24.11
CA GLN A 563 -5.46 46.28 -24.35
C GLN A 563 -6.11 47.66 -24.35
N SER A 564 -5.34 48.67 -23.93
CA SER A 564 -5.65 50.09 -24.09
C SER A 564 -4.35 50.81 -24.44
N GLY A 565 -4.25 51.31 -25.68
CA GLY A 565 -3.00 51.87 -26.19
C GLY A 565 -1.87 50.84 -26.15
N ASN A 566 -0.77 51.18 -25.47
CA ASN A 566 0.39 50.32 -25.29
C ASN A 566 0.36 49.48 -23.99
N VAL A 567 -0.77 49.44 -23.27
CA VAL A 567 -0.91 48.69 -22.02
C VAL A 567 -1.78 47.46 -22.23
N ALA A 568 -1.24 46.27 -21.98
CA ALA A 568 -2.00 45.02 -21.88
C ALA A 568 -2.43 44.78 -20.43
N THR A 569 -3.71 44.47 -20.22
CA THR A 569 -4.27 44.12 -18.90
C THR A 569 -4.60 42.64 -18.89
N VAL A 570 -3.83 41.86 -18.11
CA VAL A 570 -4.02 40.41 -17.93
C VAL A 570 -5.07 40.14 -16.87
N SER A 571 -6.01 39.27 -17.22
CA SER A 571 -7.05 38.74 -16.36
C SER A 571 -6.82 37.24 -16.10
N PHE A 572 -7.29 36.77 -14.96
CA PHE A 572 -7.11 35.40 -14.50
C PHE A 572 -8.43 34.66 -14.40
N LYS A 573 -8.36 33.32 -14.38
CA LYS A 573 -9.53 32.47 -14.17
C LYS A 573 -10.18 32.81 -12.81
N PRO A 574 -11.52 32.85 -12.73
CA PRO A 574 -12.22 33.15 -11.48
C PRO A 574 -11.75 32.24 -10.33
N GLY A 575 -11.57 32.81 -9.13
CA GLY A 575 -11.17 32.05 -7.95
C GLY A 575 -9.68 31.71 -7.87
N THR A 576 -8.83 32.25 -8.75
CA THR A 576 -7.39 31.93 -8.78
C THR A 576 -6.48 33.07 -8.35
N ALA A 577 -6.92 34.33 -8.50
CA ALA A 577 -6.07 35.52 -8.41
C ALA A 577 -6.51 36.54 -7.35
N GLU A 578 -7.44 36.18 -6.47
CA GLU A 578 -7.92 37.05 -5.40
C GLU A 578 -6.77 37.48 -4.49
N GLY A 579 -6.61 38.79 -4.30
CA GLY A 579 -5.55 39.39 -3.46
C GLY A 579 -4.16 39.22 -4.04
N LEU A 580 -4.02 39.38 -5.37
CA LEU A 580 -2.76 39.31 -6.09
C LEU A 580 -1.71 40.25 -5.46
N LYS A 581 -0.55 39.71 -5.11
CA LYS A 581 0.51 40.43 -4.41
C LYS A 581 1.89 39.85 -4.70
N LYS A 582 2.93 40.54 -4.21
CA LYS A 582 4.27 39.99 -4.11
C LYS A 582 4.40 39.14 -2.84
N ASN A 583 5.12 38.03 -2.90
CA ASN A 583 5.38 37.17 -1.74
C ASN A 583 6.59 37.62 -0.89
N ASN A 584 7.28 38.68 -1.31
CA ASN A 584 8.43 39.25 -0.62
C ASN A 584 8.51 40.78 -0.84
N SER A 585 9.45 41.42 -0.15
CA SER A 585 9.71 42.86 -0.25
C SER A 585 10.46 43.27 -1.52
N LYS A 586 10.99 42.32 -2.31
CA LYS A 586 11.74 42.62 -3.54
C LYS A 586 10.86 43.34 -4.57
N ALA A 587 11.50 43.95 -5.56
CA ALA A 587 10.80 44.47 -6.74
C ALA A 587 10.00 43.35 -7.44
N LEU A 588 8.96 43.72 -8.18
CA LEU A 588 8.20 42.76 -8.98
C LEU A 588 9.13 42.13 -10.03
N GLY A 589 9.20 40.79 -10.08
CA GLY A 589 9.97 40.09 -11.10
C GLY A 589 9.42 40.37 -12.50
N GLN A 590 10.21 41.03 -13.35
CA GLN A 590 9.76 41.57 -14.64
C GLN A 590 9.80 40.55 -15.80
N TYR A 591 9.39 39.31 -15.54
CA TYR A 591 9.30 38.25 -16.58
C TYR A 591 8.02 38.36 -17.41
N PHE A 592 7.64 39.58 -17.78
CA PHE A 592 6.45 39.89 -18.56
C PHE A 592 6.86 40.36 -19.94
N PHE A 593 6.36 39.71 -20.97
CA PHE A 593 6.71 40.01 -22.35
C PHE A 593 5.46 40.30 -23.16
N VAL A 594 5.57 41.24 -24.09
CA VAL A 594 4.53 41.62 -25.04
C VAL A 594 5.06 41.47 -26.46
N ALA A 595 4.21 41.08 -27.40
CA ALA A 595 4.52 41.10 -28.82
C ALA A 595 3.50 41.96 -29.58
N GLY A 596 4.01 42.79 -30.48
CA GLY A 596 3.20 43.60 -31.39
C GLY A 596 2.81 42.85 -32.66
N THR A 597 2.41 43.59 -33.69
CA THR A 597 2.08 43.04 -35.02
C THR A 597 3.25 42.36 -35.71
N ASP A 598 4.49 42.69 -35.32
CA ASP A 598 5.72 42.04 -35.80
C ASP A 598 6.01 40.68 -35.15
N LYS A 599 5.18 40.25 -34.20
CA LYS A 599 5.30 38.98 -33.46
C LYS A 599 6.62 38.81 -32.70
N LYS A 600 7.33 39.92 -32.42
CA LYS A 600 8.58 39.90 -31.63
C LYS A 600 8.28 40.21 -30.17
N PHE A 601 8.58 39.26 -29.29
CA PHE A 601 8.44 39.44 -27.86
C PHE A 601 9.50 40.39 -27.31
N ARG A 602 9.05 41.39 -26.55
CA ARG A 602 9.86 42.38 -25.85
C ARG A 602 9.45 42.40 -24.39
N GLN A 603 10.40 42.61 -23.49
CA GLN A 603 10.11 42.70 -22.06
C GLN A 603 9.33 44.00 -21.78
N GLY A 604 8.12 43.85 -21.24
CA GLY A 604 7.28 44.96 -20.80
C GLY A 604 7.46 45.25 -19.31
N THR A 605 7.10 46.45 -18.89
CA THR A 605 7.09 46.81 -17.47
C THR A 605 5.72 46.47 -16.88
N ALA A 606 5.69 45.57 -15.91
CA ALA A 606 4.47 45.15 -15.25
C ALA A 606 4.23 45.86 -13.92
N VAL A 607 2.96 46.09 -13.60
CA VAL A 607 2.46 46.50 -12.28
C VAL A 607 1.25 45.66 -11.89
N LEU A 608 1.08 45.42 -10.59
CA LEU A 608 -0.13 44.79 -10.06
C LEU A 608 -1.21 45.87 -9.86
N SER A 609 -2.43 45.61 -10.32
CA SER A 609 -3.55 46.54 -10.20
C SER A 609 -4.80 45.74 -9.80
N GLY A 610 -5.14 45.76 -8.50
CA GLY A 610 -6.14 44.86 -7.94
C GLY A 610 -5.76 43.39 -8.17
N ASN A 611 -6.67 42.61 -8.75
CA ASN A 611 -6.45 41.21 -9.11
C ASN A 611 -5.94 41.03 -10.56
N GLN A 612 -5.41 42.09 -11.19
CA GLN A 612 -4.92 42.08 -12.57
C GLN A 612 -3.44 42.45 -12.63
N VAL A 613 -2.80 42.09 -13.74
CA VAL A 613 -1.45 42.56 -14.09
C VAL A 613 -1.56 43.48 -15.31
N LYS A 614 -1.05 44.70 -15.18
CA LYS A 614 -0.94 45.65 -16.31
C LYS A 614 0.50 45.65 -16.80
N ILE A 615 0.70 45.38 -18.09
CA ILE A 615 2.00 45.29 -18.74
C ILE A 615 2.09 46.40 -19.77
N THR A 616 2.98 47.36 -19.55
CA THR A 616 3.26 48.44 -20.50
C THR A 616 4.27 47.95 -21.52
N ALA A 617 3.90 47.99 -22.80
CA ALA A 617 4.80 47.67 -23.89
C ALA A 617 5.89 48.73 -24.04
N PRO A 618 7.16 48.33 -24.23
CA PRO A 618 8.25 49.28 -24.41
C PRO A 618 8.09 50.05 -25.72
N ASN A 619 8.69 51.24 -25.77
CA ASN A 619 8.72 52.06 -26.98
C ASN A 619 9.27 51.27 -28.19
N GLY A 620 8.67 51.48 -29.36
CA GLY A 620 9.00 50.73 -30.58
C GLY A 620 8.33 49.36 -30.71
N THR A 621 7.43 48.99 -29.80
CA THR A 621 6.53 47.83 -30.00
C THR A 621 5.41 48.23 -30.97
N PRO A 622 5.27 47.59 -32.15
CA PRO A 622 4.24 47.97 -33.11
C PRO A 622 2.86 47.49 -32.65
N LEU A 623 1.93 48.43 -32.45
CA LEU A 623 0.58 48.15 -31.96
C LEU A 623 -0.34 47.66 -33.09
N PRO A 624 -1.44 46.94 -32.77
CA PRO A 624 -1.87 46.49 -31.44
C PRO A 624 -1.00 45.38 -30.84
N ILE A 625 -1.07 45.22 -29.51
CA ILE A 625 -0.48 44.08 -28.80
C ILE A 625 -1.21 42.82 -29.25
N GLN A 626 -0.45 41.87 -29.82
CA GLN A 626 -0.98 40.61 -30.34
C GLN A 626 -0.86 39.46 -29.33
N ALA A 627 0.15 39.51 -28.45
CA ALA A 627 0.35 38.47 -27.45
C ALA A 627 1.09 38.95 -26.20
N VAL A 628 0.87 38.24 -25.09
CA VAL A 628 1.53 38.40 -23.80
C VAL A 628 2.08 37.07 -23.31
N ARG A 629 3.20 37.11 -22.59
CA ARG A 629 3.80 35.95 -21.91
C ARG A 629 4.24 36.34 -20.51
N TYR A 630 4.12 35.40 -19.56
CA TYR A 630 4.70 35.50 -18.22
C TYR A 630 5.57 34.30 -17.91
N ALA A 631 6.80 34.54 -17.45
CA ALA A 631 7.76 33.52 -17.03
C ALA A 631 7.93 32.38 -18.07
N PHE A 632 7.75 32.72 -19.36
CA PHE A 632 7.83 31.80 -20.49
C PHE A 632 9.26 31.76 -21.05
N THR A 633 10.22 31.48 -20.16
CA THR A 633 11.65 31.35 -20.45
C THR A 633 12.23 30.18 -19.67
N ASN A 634 13.48 29.79 -19.85
CA ASN A 634 13.96 28.54 -19.23
C ASN A 634 14.04 28.57 -17.69
N PHE A 635 14.65 29.62 -17.16
CA PHE A 635 14.97 29.78 -15.74
C PHE A 635 14.48 31.13 -15.19
N PRO A 636 13.17 31.41 -15.16
CA PRO A 636 12.64 32.66 -14.61
C PRO A 636 12.81 32.68 -13.08
N MET A 637 13.95 33.20 -12.60
CA MET A 637 14.29 33.31 -11.19
C MET A 637 13.52 34.47 -10.52
N ASP A 638 13.39 34.46 -9.19
CA ASP A 638 12.73 35.56 -8.45
C ASP A 638 11.27 35.87 -8.85
N CYS A 639 10.56 34.91 -9.46
CA CYS A 639 9.12 35.02 -9.67
C CYS A 639 8.40 35.14 -8.33
N ASN A 640 7.86 36.32 -8.02
CA ASN A 640 7.32 36.65 -6.70
C ASN A 640 5.82 36.96 -6.69
N VAL A 641 5.11 36.77 -7.81
CA VAL A 641 3.66 37.02 -7.89
C VAL A 641 2.88 35.83 -7.34
N VAL A 642 2.04 36.10 -6.34
CA VAL A 642 1.18 35.12 -5.68
C VAL A 642 -0.23 35.66 -5.49
N ASN A 643 -1.22 34.78 -5.30
CA ASN A 643 -2.51 35.20 -4.76
C ASN A 643 -2.48 35.43 -3.23
N SER A 644 -3.62 35.80 -2.65
CA SER A 644 -3.80 36.01 -1.21
C SER A 644 -3.31 34.84 -0.35
N ALA A 645 -3.48 33.60 -0.82
CA ALA A 645 -3.06 32.37 -0.17
C ALA A 645 -1.55 32.07 -0.32
N GLY A 646 -0.79 32.91 -1.03
CA GLY A 646 0.64 32.73 -1.23
C GLY A 646 0.99 31.70 -2.31
N LEU A 647 0.04 31.31 -3.17
CA LEU A 647 0.30 30.37 -4.27
C LEU A 647 0.81 31.11 -5.51
N PRO A 648 1.90 30.63 -6.14
CA PRO A 648 2.56 31.31 -7.25
C PRO A 648 1.69 31.34 -8.51
N MET A 649 1.81 32.44 -9.24
CA MET A 649 1.23 32.59 -10.58
C MET A 649 1.84 31.60 -11.54
N GLU A 650 1.01 30.92 -12.32
CA GLU A 650 1.44 29.95 -13.30
C GLU A 650 2.08 30.63 -14.53
N PRO A 651 3.19 30.13 -15.08
CA PRO A 651 3.74 30.65 -16.33
C PRO A 651 2.76 30.43 -17.49
N PHE A 652 2.69 31.37 -18.42
CA PHE A 652 1.76 31.28 -19.55
C PHE A 652 2.26 32.00 -20.79
N ARG A 653 1.65 31.66 -21.93
CA ARG A 653 1.63 32.46 -23.15
C ARG A 653 0.20 32.62 -23.66
N SER A 654 -0.08 33.71 -24.36
CA SER A 654 -1.37 33.92 -25.03
C SER A 654 -1.35 33.60 -26.51
N ASP A 655 -0.17 33.37 -27.10
CA ASP A 655 -0.03 33.00 -28.51
C ASP A 655 -0.02 31.48 -28.72
N ASN A 656 -0.40 31.06 -29.92
CA ASN A 656 -0.26 29.69 -30.42
C ASN A 656 0.76 29.62 -31.57
N TRP A 657 1.69 30.57 -31.65
CA TRP A 657 2.57 30.69 -32.81
C TRP A 657 3.59 29.55 -32.82
N ASN A 658 3.82 28.99 -34.02
CA ASN A 658 4.85 27.98 -34.24
C ASN A 658 6.23 28.61 -34.03
N VAL A 659 7.02 28.04 -33.14
CA VAL A 659 8.42 28.43 -32.94
C VAL A 659 9.25 27.15 -32.93
N VAL A 660 10.37 27.16 -33.64
CA VAL A 660 11.38 26.11 -33.54
C VAL A 660 11.91 26.15 -32.10
N ILE A 661 11.64 25.11 -31.33
CA ILE A 661 11.99 25.04 -29.90
C ILE A 661 13.51 24.85 -29.72
N ARG A 662 14.17 24.20 -30.69
CA ARG A 662 15.58 23.80 -30.64
C ARG A 662 16.26 23.79 -31.99
#